data_AF-A0A5B1QFG6-F1
#
_entry.id   AF-A0A5B1QFG6-F1
#
_cell.length_a   1.000
_cell.length_b   1.000
_cell.length_c   1.000
_cell.angle_alpha   90.00
_cell.angle_beta   90.00
_cell.angle_gamma   90.00
#
_symmetry.space_group_name_H-M   'P 1'
#
loop_
_entity.id
_entity.type
_entity.pdbx_description
1 polymer ?
#
loop_
_entity_poly.entity_id
_entity_poly.type
_entity_poly.pdbx_seq_one_letter_code
_entity_poly.pdbx_strand_id
1 'polypeptide(L)'
;MSIPQVHADSGTGGSDSTPGRATRALETVKSAVRTPETELKRWRRSFDAHAKTTVNGEKFLDRDQFVEAIAPSGDLTRIGRAQFATLFRVADSARRGLVSWDDYTVFQTLLKRSDADYWIAFQYFDVDSSGTITFDEFKNVFQANVGPDAIPFDFDCDWVKLYLGKKNGTHVLGYNEFTQLMKGLQGERLRQAFKYLDEDQDGFIRPDQFKRIILEIAGHKLSDAVIDRLPTLCTLSPGGKISYSEVIAFHNVIREMDMVERVLREATAKSKDGRIDQTDFLDYASSSSRYSLFTPMEASIIFHFAGRGLSTQRLALIDFGQLLDPRWKAPGDAKELVIPSSGFTAKSVMHDVFHSVYNFVQGGMAGAFGATIVYPIDLGASSSLIRVARAEHRGSLNARMQNQRSTVVGQLLYKNSLDCARKILRNEGFLGFYRGLGPQLIGVAPEKAIKLTVNDLIRGRASDPETGRISPFWEIVAGGTAGGCQVVFTNPLEIVKIRLQIQGEAAKAEGAVPKGAVHIVRQLGLLGLYKGASACLLRDIPFSAIYFPAYWHLKRDLFHEGYHNKQLSFGETLAAAAIAGMPAAYLTTPADVVKTRLQVEARKGQTHYKGLTDAFVKIYREEGFTALFKGGPARVIRSSPQFGFTLVAYEYLHKYPWKEQPREVETALTSRPEEIAKTRARNALKILLDVHGDFGRRSSGPGAN
;
A
#
# COMPACT_ATOMS: atom_id res chain seq x y z
N MET A 1 -58.17 17.05 -12.39
CA MET A 1 -57.19 15.95 -12.32
C MET A 1 -57.59 15.08 -11.15
N SER A 2 -58.33 14.02 -11.45
CA SER A 2 -59.06 13.23 -10.47
C SER A 2 -58.24 11.99 -10.09
N ILE A 3 -58.07 11.79 -8.79
CA ILE A 3 -57.39 10.65 -8.17
C ILE A 3 -58.30 9.42 -8.30
N PRO A 4 -57.84 8.23 -8.71
CA PRO A 4 -58.67 7.04 -8.67
C PRO A 4 -58.75 6.51 -7.23
N GLN A 5 -59.93 6.65 -6.61
CA GLN A 5 -60.35 5.85 -5.45
C GLN A 5 -60.62 4.42 -5.94
N VAL A 6 -59.99 3.41 -5.31
CA VAL A 6 -60.34 2.01 -5.51
C VAL A 6 -61.39 1.64 -4.47
N HIS A 7 -62.61 1.40 -4.95
CA HIS A 7 -63.74 0.89 -4.18
C HIS A 7 -63.50 -0.54 -3.72
N ALA A 8 -63.90 -0.84 -2.48
CA ALA A 8 -64.04 -2.19 -1.96
C ALA A 8 -65.43 -2.72 -2.33
N ASP A 9 -65.50 -3.72 -3.20
CA ASP A 9 -66.73 -4.46 -3.46
C ASP A 9 -66.81 -5.72 -2.60
N SER A 10 -67.87 -5.78 -1.80
CA SER A 10 -68.38 -6.96 -1.11
C SER A 10 -69.35 -7.71 -2.03
N GLY A 11 -69.13 -9.00 -2.27
CA GLY A 11 -70.10 -9.83 -3.01
C GLY A 11 -69.74 -11.30 -3.22
N THR A 12 -70.33 -12.16 -2.38
CA THR A 12 -70.90 -13.49 -2.66
C THR A 12 -70.05 -14.64 -3.25
N GLY A 13 -69.80 -15.64 -2.38
CA GLY A 13 -70.14 -17.06 -2.58
C GLY A 13 -69.71 -17.76 -3.88
N GLY A 14 -68.56 -18.41 -3.85
CA GLY A 14 -68.15 -19.46 -4.79
C GLY A 14 -67.02 -20.28 -4.19
N SER A 15 -67.26 -21.58 -3.96
CA SER A 15 -66.28 -22.53 -3.45
C SER A 15 -65.24 -22.84 -4.52
N ASP A 16 -64.14 -22.09 -4.53
CA ASP A 16 -62.91 -22.47 -5.21
C ASP A 16 -61.77 -22.33 -4.21
N SER A 17 -60.94 -23.36 -4.11
CA SER A 17 -59.75 -23.40 -3.26
C SER A 17 -58.77 -22.32 -3.71
N THR A 18 -58.86 -21.13 -3.10
CA THR A 18 -58.01 -20.00 -3.38
C THR A 18 -56.57 -20.32 -2.95
N PRO A 19 -55.56 -20.19 -3.84
CA PRO A 19 -54.17 -20.23 -3.41
C PRO A 19 -53.91 -19.08 -2.43
N GLY A 20 -53.16 -19.36 -1.36
CA GLY A 20 -52.96 -18.45 -0.24
C GLY A 20 -52.48 -17.05 -0.67
N ARG A 21 -52.74 -16.04 0.16
CA ARG A 21 -52.41 -14.62 -0.10
C ARG A 21 -50.94 -14.41 -0.53
N ALA A 22 -50.03 -15.28 -0.09
CA ALA A 22 -48.63 -15.35 -0.53
C ALA A 22 -48.49 -15.57 -2.05
N THR A 23 -49.30 -16.44 -2.66
CA THR A 23 -49.28 -16.73 -4.10
C THR A 23 -49.74 -15.54 -4.93
N ARG A 24 -50.69 -14.74 -4.42
CA ARG A 24 -51.10 -13.46 -5.05
C ARG A 24 -50.04 -12.37 -4.90
N ALA A 25 -49.37 -12.29 -3.75
CA ALA A 25 -48.22 -11.40 -3.57
C ALA A 25 -47.07 -11.81 -4.52
N LEU A 26 -46.85 -13.10 -4.73
CA LEU A 26 -45.92 -13.69 -5.70
C LEU A 26 -46.22 -13.28 -7.15
N GLU A 27 -47.49 -13.32 -7.57
CA GLU A 27 -47.90 -12.85 -8.90
C GLU A 27 -47.74 -11.34 -9.07
N THR A 28 -48.00 -10.58 -7.99
CA THR A 28 -47.81 -9.12 -7.96
C THR A 28 -46.33 -8.74 -8.03
N VAL A 29 -45.44 -9.51 -7.41
CA VAL A 29 -43.98 -9.33 -7.49
C VAL A 29 -43.44 -9.74 -8.86
N LYS A 30 -43.94 -10.83 -9.45
CA LYS A 30 -43.60 -11.26 -10.82
C LYS A 30 -44.05 -10.24 -11.87
N SER A 31 -45.16 -9.53 -11.66
CA SER A 31 -45.65 -8.52 -12.61
C SER A 31 -44.95 -7.16 -12.48
N ALA A 32 -44.44 -6.81 -11.30
CA ALA A 32 -43.81 -5.51 -11.02
C ALA A 32 -42.35 -5.38 -11.50
N VAL A 33 -41.61 -6.47 -11.69
CA VAL A 33 -40.20 -6.45 -12.10
C VAL A 33 -39.97 -7.42 -13.27
N ARG A 34 -40.05 -6.92 -14.52
CA ARG A 34 -39.64 -7.71 -15.69
C ARG A 34 -38.15 -8.01 -15.60
N THR A 35 -37.81 -9.26 -15.32
CA THR A 35 -36.42 -9.70 -15.22
C THR A 35 -35.90 -10.06 -16.62
N PRO A 36 -34.79 -9.45 -17.09
CA PRO A 36 -34.13 -9.83 -18.34
C PRO A 36 -33.78 -11.33 -18.38
N GLU A 37 -34.01 -11.99 -19.52
CA GLU A 37 -33.70 -13.43 -19.70
C GLU A 37 -32.24 -13.79 -19.42
N THR A 38 -31.32 -12.84 -19.65
CA THR A 38 -29.89 -12.99 -19.37
C THR A 38 -29.61 -13.18 -17.87
N GLU A 39 -30.40 -12.56 -17.01
CA GLU A 39 -30.24 -12.64 -15.55
C GLU A 39 -30.88 -13.91 -14.99
N LEU A 40 -32.03 -14.33 -15.52
CA LEU A 40 -32.64 -15.62 -15.17
C LEU A 40 -31.68 -16.79 -15.48
N LYS A 41 -31.00 -16.75 -16.63
CA LYS A 41 -29.96 -17.73 -16.99
C LYS A 41 -28.76 -17.69 -16.01
N ARG A 42 -28.39 -16.50 -15.52
CA ARG A 42 -27.30 -16.33 -14.54
C ARG A 42 -27.69 -16.88 -13.17
N TRP A 43 -28.87 -16.54 -12.67
CA TRP A 43 -29.43 -17.08 -11.43
C TRP A 43 -29.56 -18.59 -11.50
N ARG A 44 -29.97 -19.12 -12.65
CA ARG A 44 -30.08 -20.56 -12.87
C ARG A 44 -28.72 -21.25 -12.78
N ARG A 45 -27.68 -20.68 -13.39
CA ARG A 45 -26.31 -21.19 -13.26
C ARG A 45 -25.82 -21.17 -11.81
N SER A 46 -26.10 -20.11 -11.06
CA SER A 46 -25.73 -20.03 -9.64
C SER A 46 -26.49 -21.07 -8.81
N PHE A 47 -27.81 -21.15 -8.97
CA PHE A 47 -28.64 -22.16 -8.32
C PHE A 47 -28.14 -23.59 -8.63
N ASP A 48 -27.96 -23.94 -9.90
CA ASP A 48 -27.52 -25.27 -10.31
C ASP A 48 -26.09 -25.62 -9.85
N ALA A 49 -25.23 -24.62 -9.64
CA ALA A 49 -23.87 -24.82 -9.13
C ALA A 49 -23.84 -25.15 -7.63
N HIS A 50 -24.80 -24.63 -6.84
CA HIS A 50 -24.84 -24.82 -5.39
C HIS A 50 -25.89 -25.84 -4.93
N ALA A 51 -26.96 -26.06 -5.69
CA ALA A 51 -28.04 -27.00 -5.37
C ALA A 51 -27.60 -28.45 -5.58
N LYS A 52 -27.13 -29.06 -4.50
CA LYS A 52 -26.69 -30.46 -4.45
C LYS A 52 -27.78 -31.39 -3.92
N THR A 53 -28.73 -30.86 -3.16
CA THR A 53 -29.83 -31.63 -2.58
C THR A 53 -30.90 -31.88 -3.64
N THR A 54 -31.29 -33.15 -3.82
CA THR A 54 -32.36 -33.53 -4.75
C THR A 54 -33.49 -34.24 -4.02
N VAL A 55 -34.72 -33.79 -4.24
CA VAL A 55 -35.93 -34.41 -3.71
C VAL A 55 -36.87 -34.64 -4.89
N ASN A 56 -37.30 -35.89 -5.10
CA ASN A 56 -38.18 -36.27 -6.21
C ASN A 56 -37.68 -35.86 -7.61
N GLY A 57 -36.35 -35.84 -7.83
CA GLY A 57 -35.74 -35.46 -9.10
C GLY A 57 -35.60 -33.95 -9.33
N GLU A 58 -36.12 -33.12 -8.42
CA GLU A 58 -35.92 -31.67 -8.43
C GLU A 58 -34.78 -31.27 -7.49
N LYS A 59 -34.02 -30.25 -7.90
CA LYS A 59 -32.91 -29.70 -7.10
C LYS A 59 -33.42 -28.64 -6.13
N PHE A 60 -32.89 -28.67 -4.92
CA PHE A 60 -33.16 -27.70 -3.85
C PHE A 60 -31.85 -27.20 -3.24
N LEU A 61 -31.90 -26.00 -2.68
CA LEU A 61 -30.84 -25.47 -1.83
C LEU A 61 -31.21 -25.74 -0.37
N ASP A 62 -30.31 -26.41 0.36
CA ASP A 62 -30.37 -26.41 1.82
C ASP A 62 -29.86 -25.06 2.40
N ARG A 63 -29.87 -24.94 3.73
CA ARG A 63 -29.49 -23.70 4.42
C ARG A 63 -28.06 -23.26 4.11
N ASP A 64 -27.11 -24.19 4.06
CA ASP A 64 -25.69 -23.86 3.87
C ASP A 64 -25.37 -23.60 2.39
N GLN A 65 -25.96 -24.40 1.49
CA GLN A 65 -25.89 -24.22 0.03
C GLN A 65 -26.50 -22.88 -0.39
N PHE A 66 -27.61 -22.48 0.24
CA PHE A 66 -28.20 -21.15 0.02
C PHE A 66 -27.24 -20.04 0.40
N VAL A 67 -26.63 -20.12 1.59
CA VAL A 67 -25.63 -19.14 2.05
C VAL A 67 -24.45 -19.05 1.09
N GLU A 68 -23.93 -20.17 0.59
CA GLU A 68 -22.86 -20.17 -0.42
C GLU A 68 -23.27 -19.45 -1.71
N ALA A 69 -24.53 -19.60 -2.14
CA ALA A 69 -25.03 -18.97 -3.35
C ALA A 69 -25.21 -17.45 -3.21
N ILE A 70 -25.62 -16.97 -2.02
CA ILE A 70 -25.96 -15.56 -1.80
C ILE A 70 -24.85 -14.72 -1.17
N ALA A 71 -23.95 -15.34 -0.40
CA ALA A 71 -22.87 -14.62 0.25
C ALA A 71 -21.90 -14.03 -0.79
N PRO A 72 -21.38 -12.81 -0.58
CA PRO A 72 -20.31 -12.27 -1.40
C PRO A 72 -19.04 -13.11 -1.23
N SER A 73 -18.26 -13.25 -2.30
CA SER A 73 -16.99 -14.00 -2.32
C SER A 73 -15.82 -13.22 -1.70
N GLY A 74 -16.05 -11.98 -1.25
CA GLY A 74 -15.08 -11.11 -0.59
C GLY A 74 -14.91 -11.40 0.90
N ASP A 75 -14.16 -10.53 1.58
CA ASP A 75 -13.82 -10.67 3.00
C ASP A 75 -15.07 -10.52 3.90
N LEU A 76 -15.39 -11.57 4.66
CA LEU A 76 -16.58 -11.72 5.52
C LEU A 76 -16.27 -11.41 6.99
N THR A 77 -15.22 -10.61 7.25
CA THR A 77 -14.68 -10.32 8.58
C THR A 77 -15.70 -9.77 9.57
N ARG A 78 -16.66 -8.95 9.13
CA ARG A 78 -17.68 -8.33 10.01
C ARG A 78 -19.03 -9.02 10.01
N ILE A 79 -19.50 -9.44 8.84
CA ILE A 79 -20.76 -10.14 8.69
C ILE A 79 -20.44 -11.59 8.37
N GLY A 80 -20.59 -12.45 9.36
CA GLY A 80 -20.25 -13.87 9.24
C GLY A 80 -21.21 -14.60 8.30
N ARG A 81 -20.73 -15.68 7.66
CA ARG A 81 -21.56 -16.54 6.79
C ARG A 81 -22.81 -17.06 7.49
N ALA A 82 -22.70 -17.39 8.77
CA ALA A 82 -23.82 -17.86 9.58
C ALA A 82 -24.97 -16.84 9.67
N GLN A 83 -24.68 -15.53 9.59
CA GLN A 83 -25.70 -14.48 9.65
C GLN A 83 -26.49 -14.38 8.34
N PHE A 84 -25.89 -14.66 7.18
CA PHE A 84 -26.62 -14.79 5.91
C PHE A 84 -27.63 -15.94 5.94
N ALA A 85 -27.43 -16.93 6.82
CA ALA A 85 -28.37 -18.02 7.01
C ALA A 85 -29.71 -17.56 7.62
N THR A 86 -29.82 -16.32 8.14
CA THR A 86 -31.10 -15.74 8.57
C THR A 86 -32.00 -15.43 7.37
N LEU A 87 -31.42 -15.06 6.23
CA LEU A 87 -32.14 -14.76 4.99
C LEU A 87 -32.77 -16.01 4.39
N PHE A 88 -32.30 -17.21 4.77
CA PHE A 88 -32.90 -18.47 4.36
C PHE A 88 -34.38 -18.56 4.74
N ARG A 89 -34.76 -18.04 5.92
CA ARG A 89 -36.16 -18.03 6.38
C ARG A 89 -37.05 -17.20 5.47
N VAL A 90 -36.51 -16.12 4.90
CA VAL A 90 -37.23 -15.22 3.98
C VAL A 90 -37.28 -15.85 2.57
N ALA A 91 -36.24 -16.58 2.17
CA ALA A 91 -36.21 -17.29 0.90
C ALA A 91 -37.14 -18.51 0.87
N ASP A 92 -37.25 -19.27 1.96
CA ASP A 92 -38.13 -20.43 2.09
C ASP A 92 -39.59 -20.01 2.36
N SER A 93 -40.22 -19.43 1.33
CA SER A 93 -41.58 -18.89 1.41
C SER A 93 -42.63 -19.92 1.84
N ALA A 94 -42.37 -21.20 1.58
CA ALA A 94 -43.26 -22.31 1.88
C ALA A 94 -42.90 -23.07 3.18
N ARG A 95 -41.89 -22.62 3.93
CA ARG A 95 -41.41 -23.23 5.19
C ARG A 95 -41.11 -24.73 5.08
N ARG A 96 -40.54 -25.17 3.95
CA ARG A 96 -40.20 -26.57 3.70
C ARG A 96 -38.88 -26.98 4.35
N GLY A 97 -38.08 -26.02 4.83
CA GLY A 97 -36.68 -26.22 5.20
C GLY A 97 -35.75 -26.35 3.99
N LEU A 98 -36.24 -26.10 2.78
CA LEU A 98 -35.53 -26.22 1.50
C LEU A 98 -36.00 -25.13 0.54
N VAL A 99 -35.07 -24.51 -0.18
CA VAL A 99 -35.36 -23.45 -1.16
C VAL A 99 -35.39 -24.05 -2.57
N SER A 100 -36.56 -23.99 -3.21
CA SER A 100 -36.74 -24.41 -4.62
C SER A 100 -36.18 -23.37 -5.60
N TRP A 101 -36.13 -23.72 -6.89
CA TRP A 101 -35.78 -22.75 -7.95
C TRP A 101 -36.75 -21.56 -7.99
N ASP A 102 -38.05 -21.81 -7.78
CA ASP A 102 -39.06 -20.75 -7.76
C ASP A 102 -38.88 -19.83 -6.56
N ASP A 103 -38.65 -20.40 -5.38
CA ASP A 103 -38.34 -19.65 -4.15
C ASP A 103 -37.06 -18.81 -4.31
N TYR A 104 -36.01 -19.39 -4.88
CA TYR A 104 -34.75 -18.68 -5.17
C TYR A 104 -34.96 -17.52 -6.15
N THR A 105 -35.78 -17.72 -7.19
CA THR A 105 -36.09 -16.68 -8.18
C THR A 105 -36.91 -15.55 -7.56
N VAL A 106 -37.85 -15.87 -6.67
CA VAL A 106 -38.65 -14.88 -5.94
C VAL A 106 -37.75 -14.06 -5.01
N PHE A 107 -36.87 -14.73 -4.26
CA PHE A 107 -35.91 -14.07 -3.38
C PHE A 107 -34.97 -13.13 -4.17
N GLN A 108 -34.43 -13.58 -5.30
CA GLN A 108 -33.57 -12.76 -6.17
C GLN A 108 -34.31 -11.57 -6.81
N THR A 109 -35.59 -11.76 -7.17
CA THR A 109 -36.46 -10.67 -7.65
C THR A 109 -36.74 -9.67 -6.54
N LEU A 110 -36.93 -10.14 -5.31
CA LEU A 110 -37.16 -9.30 -4.14
C LEU A 110 -35.94 -8.43 -3.82
N LEU A 111 -34.73 -8.97 -3.93
CA LEU A 111 -33.49 -8.22 -3.82
C LEU A 111 -33.34 -7.11 -4.88
N LYS A 112 -34.12 -7.14 -5.97
CA LYS A 112 -34.11 -6.08 -6.99
C LYS A 112 -35.01 -4.89 -6.68
N ARG A 113 -35.86 -4.98 -5.67
CA ARG A 113 -36.64 -3.83 -5.23
C ARG A 113 -35.73 -2.72 -4.69
N SER A 114 -36.16 -1.46 -4.82
CA SER A 114 -35.43 -0.31 -4.29
C SER A 114 -35.39 -0.28 -2.76
N ASP A 115 -36.37 -0.92 -2.12
CA ASP A 115 -36.60 -1.02 -0.67
C ASP A 115 -36.42 -2.46 -0.15
N ALA A 116 -35.66 -3.29 -0.88
CA ALA A 116 -35.48 -4.71 -0.59
C ALA A 116 -34.95 -4.97 0.84
N ASP A 117 -34.12 -4.07 1.35
CA ASP A 117 -33.52 -4.12 2.68
C ASP A 117 -34.57 -4.07 3.78
N TYR A 118 -35.48 -3.11 3.74
CA TYR A 118 -36.58 -3.01 4.70
C TYR A 118 -37.64 -4.09 4.49
N TRP A 119 -37.91 -4.46 3.23
CA TRP A 119 -38.90 -5.48 2.92
C TRP A 119 -38.51 -6.87 3.44
N ILE A 120 -37.24 -7.25 3.31
CA ILE A 120 -36.71 -8.49 3.89
C ILE A 120 -36.83 -8.47 5.41
N ALA A 121 -36.48 -7.35 6.05
CA ALA A 121 -36.62 -7.21 7.49
C ALA A 121 -38.09 -7.34 7.91
N PHE A 122 -39.01 -6.71 7.20
CA PHE A 122 -40.45 -6.81 7.47
C PHE A 122 -40.94 -8.26 7.38
N GLN A 123 -40.59 -8.98 6.31
CA GLN A 123 -40.95 -10.40 6.16
C GLN A 123 -40.32 -11.31 7.21
N TYR A 124 -39.18 -10.93 7.78
CA TYR A 124 -38.56 -11.67 8.87
C TYR A 124 -39.33 -11.52 10.19
N PHE A 125 -39.84 -10.31 10.46
CA PHE A 125 -40.63 -9.98 11.64
C PHE A 125 -42.11 -10.39 11.53
N ASP A 126 -42.67 -10.44 10.33
CA ASP A 126 -44.01 -10.95 10.00
C ASP A 126 -44.02 -12.49 10.01
N VAL A 127 -44.09 -13.06 11.22
CA VAL A 127 -43.95 -14.50 11.45
C VAL A 127 -45.15 -15.29 10.96
N ASP A 128 -46.33 -14.70 10.87
CA ASP A 128 -47.54 -15.36 10.36
C ASP A 128 -47.82 -15.05 8.87
N SER A 129 -47.05 -14.12 8.28
CA SER A 129 -47.23 -13.67 6.89
C SER A 129 -48.60 -13.01 6.66
N SER A 130 -49.14 -12.36 7.70
CA SER A 130 -50.42 -11.64 7.66
C SER A 130 -50.32 -10.32 6.89
N GLY A 131 -49.10 -9.78 6.72
CA GLY A 131 -48.85 -8.46 6.15
C GLY A 131 -48.89 -7.33 7.17
N THR A 132 -48.93 -7.65 8.47
CA THR A 132 -48.89 -6.71 9.59
C THR A 132 -48.09 -7.31 10.74
N ILE A 133 -47.38 -6.50 11.53
CA ILE A 133 -46.60 -7.01 12.68
C ILE A 133 -47.28 -6.60 13.99
N THR A 134 -47.56 -7.59 14.83
CA THR A 134 -48.11 -7.37 16.18
C THR A 134 -46.99 -7.07 17.20
N PHE A 135 -47.36 -6.50 18.35
CA PHE A 135 -46.41 -6.29 19.46
C PHE A 135 -45.72 -7.59 19.90
N ASP A 136 -46.48 -8.68 20.00
CA ASP A 136 -45.95 -9.97 20.45
C ASP A 136 -45.01 -10.59 19.40
N GLU A 137 -45.33 -10.48 18.10
CA GLU A 137 -44.41 -10.92 17.05
C GLU A 137 -43.10 -10.14 17.08
N PHE A 138 -43.18 -8.80 17.17
CA PHE A 138 -42.00 -7.96 17.25
C PHE A 138 -41.13 -8.34 18.45
N LYS A 139 -41.74 -8.46 19.63
CA LYS A 139 -41.05 -8.82 20.87
C LYS A 139 -40.43 -10.21 20.80
N ASN A 140 -41.18 -11.21 20.34
CA ASN A 140 -40.71 -12.59 20.26
C ASN A 140 -39.54 -12.72 19.28
N VAL A 141 -39.63 -12.06 18.12
CA VAL A 141 -38.54 -12.06 17.13
C VAL A 141 -37.31 -11.33 17.68
N PHE A 142 -37.49 -10.20 18.37
CA PHE A 142 -36.38 -9.49 18.99
C PHE A 142 -35.69 -10.35 20.05
N GLN A 143 -36.44 -10.88 21.03
CA GLN A 143 -35.89 -11.68 22.12
C GLN A 143 -35.24 -12.98 21.65
N ALA A 144 -35.74 -13.59 20.57
CA ALA A 144 -35.14 -14.80 20.00
C ALA A 144 -33.77 -14.57 19.34
N ASN A 145 -33.41 -13.32 19.02
CA ASN A 145 -32.17 -12.97 18.32
C ASN A 145 -31.20 -12.15 19.18
N VAL A 146 -31.52 -11.95 20.46
CA VAL A 146 -30.67 -11.26 21.44
C VAL A 146 -30.10 -12.27 22.42
N GLY A 147 -28.78 -12.21 22.66
CA GLY A 147 -28.09 -13.15 23.54
C GLY A 147 -28.42 -12.93 25.03
N PRO A 148 -28.17 -13.93 25.90
CA PRO A 148 -28.44 -13.82 27.33
C PRO A 148 -27.59 -12.75 28.04
N ASP A 149 -26.41 -12.43 27.50
CA ASP A 149 -25.47 -11.44 28.07
C ASP A 149 -25.65 -10.01 27.50
N ALA A 150 -26.65 -9.83 26.62
CA ALA A 150 -26.93 -8.55 25.97
C ALA A 150 -27.57 -7.54 26.94
N ILE A 151 -27.45 -6.25 26.61
CA ILE A 151 -28.09 -5.19 27.39
C ILE A 151 -29.61 -5.31 27.23
N PRO A 152 -30.37 -5.33 28.34
CA PRO A 152 -31.82 -5.53 28.28
C PRO A 152 -32.52 -4.35 27.57
N PHE A 153 -33.51 -4.69 26.75
CA PHE A 153 -34.40 -3.72 26.11
C PHE A 153 -35.75 -3.69 26.82
N ASP A 154 -36.16 -2.51 27.26
CA ASP A 154 -37.46 -2.24 27.86
C ASP A 154 -38.52 -2.05 26.77
N PHE A 155 -39.38 -3.06 26.64
CA PHE A 155 -40.52 -3.06 25.72
C PHE A 155 -41.72 -2.27 26.25
N ASP A 156 -41.76 -1.95 27.54
CA ASP A 156 -42.85 -1.19 28.15
C ASP A 156 -42.56 0.32 28.18
N CYS A 157 -41.57 0.78 27.40
CA CYS A 157 -41.22 2.18 27.26
C CYS A 157 -42.21 2.96 26.38
N ASP A 158 -42.25 4.29 26.56
CA ASP A 158 -43.19 5.14 25.81
C ASP A 158 -42.90 5.16 24.31
N TRP A 159 -41.63 5.01 23.91
CA TRP A 159 -41.25 4.93 22.50
C TRP A 159 -41.89 3.71 21.82
N VAL A 160 -41.84 2.53 22.43
CA VAL A 160 -42.47 1.32 21.89
C VAL A 160 -43.99 1.47 21.85
N LYS A 161 -44.61 2.07 22.87
CA LYS A 161 -46.06 2.31 22.90
C LYS A 161 -46.54 3.22 21.77
N LEU A 162 -45.73 4.18 21.34
CA LEU A 162 -46.07 5.07 20.22
C LEU A 162 -46.12 4.35 18.87
N TYR A 163 -45.29 3.31 18.68
CA TYR A 163 -45.26 2.54 17.43
C TYR A 163 -46.11 1.28 17.45
N LEU A 164 -46.15 0.54 18.56
CA LEU A 164 -46.79 -0.78 18.66
C LEU A 164 -48.05 -0.77 19.55
N GLY A 165 -48.38 0.37 20.17
CA GLY A 165 -49.50 0.47 21.08
C GLY A 165 -49.23 -0.17 22.45
N LYS A 166 -50.28 -0.30 23.26
CA LYS A 166 -50.20 -0.95 24.58
C LYS A 166 -50.17 -2.47 24.43
N LYS A 167 -49.61 -3.17 25.42
CA LYS A 167 -49.73 -4.62 25.58
C LYS A 167 -51.22 -5.01 25.54
N ASN A 168 -51.61 -5.89 24.61
CA ASN A 168 -52.99 -6.29 24.27
C ASN A 168 -53.83 -5.22 23.52
N GLY A 169 -53.20 -4.22 22.92
CA GLY A 169 -53.87 -3.28 22.01
C GLY A 169 -54.17 -3.90 20.65
N THR A 170 -55.07 -3.28 19.89
CA THR A 170 -55.40 -3.66 18.50
C THR A 170 -54.45 -3.05 17.46
N HIS A 171 -53.42 -2.33 17.91
CA HIS A 171 -52.48 -1.67 17.01
C HIS A 171 -51.57 -2.70 16.36
N VAL A 172 -51.55 -2.69 15.03
CA VAL A 172 -50.71 -3.56 14.22
C VAL A 172 -49.90 -2.69 13.29
N LEU A 173 -48.65 -3.07 13.07
CA LEU A 173 -47.68 -2.27 12.36
C LEU A 173 -47.67 -2.67 10.89
N GLY A 174 -48.05 -1.74 10.01
CA GLY A 174 -47.91 -1.93 8.56
C GLY A 174 -46.45 -1.80 8.10
N TYR A 175 -46.18 -2.17 6.84
CA TYR A 175 -44.83 -2.08 6.26
C TYR A 175 -44.18 -0.70 6.41
N ASN A 176 -44.90 0.36 6.05
CA ASN A 176 -44.36 1.73 6.10
C ASN A 176 -44.02 2.16 7.54
N GLU A 177 -44.87 1.83 8.50
CA GLU A 177 -44.66 2.16 9.91
C GLU A 177 -43.49 1.35 10.48
N PHE A 178 -43.37 0.08 10.09
CA PHE A 178 -42.21 -0.76 10.43
C PHE A 178 -40.90 -0.16 9.94
N THR A 179 -40.85 0.40 8.73
CA THR A 179 -39.62 1.04 8.24
C THR A 179 -39.18 2.21 9.14
N GLN A 180 -40.14 3.00 9.65
CA GLN A 180 -39.84 4.12 10.56
C GLN A 180 -39.44 3.62 11.95
N LEU A 181 -40.12 2.59 12.46
CA LEU A 181 -39.77 1.94 13.72
C LEU A 181 -38.32 1.47 13.67
N MET A 182 -37.94 0.72 12.64
CA MET A 182 -36.57 0.19 12.49
C MET A 182 -35.51 1.29 12.43
N LYS A 183 -35.82 2.41 11.75
CA LYS A 183 -34.94 3.58 11.70
C LYS A 183 -34.74 4.23 13.07
N GLY A 184 -35.80 4.30 13.89
CA GLY A 184 -35.74 4.89 15.24
C GLY A 184 -35.21 3.94 16.33
N LEU A 185 -35.31 2.62 16.11
CA LEU A 185 -34.99 1.59 17.09
C LEU A 185 -33.55 1.67 17.59
N GLN A 186 -32.59 1.96 16.70
CA GLN A 186 -31.18 2.06 17.09
C GLN A 186 -30.93 3.16 18.11
N GLY A 187 -31.56 4.33 17.91
CA GLY A 187 -31.44 5.47 18.83
C GLY A 187 -32.08 5.19 20.17
N GLU A 188 -33.23 4.52 20.18
CA GLU A 188 -33.88 4.12 21.45
C GLU A 188 -33.08 3.06 22.20
N ARG A 189 -32.50 2.06 21.50
CA ARG A 189 -31.59 1.08 22.11
C ARG A 189 -30.38 1.76 22.73
N LEU A 190 -29.77 2.71 22.03
CA LEU A 190 -28.64 3.48 22.54
C LEU A 190 -29.01 4.24 23.82
N ARG A 191 -30.17 4.90 23.81
CA ARG A 191 -30.70 5.64 24.97
C ARG A 191 -30.94 4.73 26.18
N GLN A 192 -31.57 3.59 25.97
CA GLN A 192 -31.84 2.63 27.05
C GLN A 192 -30.55 1.98 27.56
N ALA A 193 -29.62 1.64 26.67
CA ALA A 193 -28.33 1.07 27.03
C ALA A 193 -27.47 2.05 27.84
N PHE A 194 -27.48 3.32 27.48
CA PHE A 194 -26.85 4.38 28.27
C PHE A 194 -27.47 4.47 29.65
N LYS A 195 -28.80 4.58 29.73
CA LYS A 195 -29.55 4.65 31.00
C LYS A 195 -29.32 3.42 31.89
N TYR A 196 -29.12 2.25 31.30
CA TYR A 196 -28.84 1.01 32.02
C TYR A 196 -27.44 0.99 32.66
N LEU A 197 -26.46 1.65 32.02
CA LEU A 197 -25.05 1.66 32.46
C LEU A 197 -24.68 2.90 33.30
N ASP A 198 -25.48 3.96 33.22
CA ASP A 198 -25.45 5.17 34.05
C ASP A 198 -26.17 4.90 35.39
N GLU A 199 -25.51 4.15 36.27
CA GLU A 199 -26.07 3.72 37.56
C GLU A 199 -26.36 4.90 38.50
N ASP A 200 -25.53 5.95 38.44
CA ASP A 200 -25.62 7.16 39.27
C ASP A 200 -26.49 8.27 38.65
N GLN A 201 -26.96 8.10 37.40
CA GLN A 201 -27.75 9.08 36.65
C GLN A 201 -27.06 10.45 36.54
N ASP A 202 -25.73 10.44 36.50
CA ASP A 202 -24.92 11.65 36.39
C ASP A 202 -24.77 12.12 34.93
N GLY A 203 -25.24 11.30 33.97
CA GLY A 203 -25.16 11.57 32.54
C GLY A 203 -23.82 11.18 31.92
N PHE A 204 -23.02 10.38 32.62
CA PHE A 204 -21.71 9.90 32.18
C PHE A 204 -21.55 8.39 32.33
N ILE A 205 -20.77 7.78 31.44
CA ILE A 205 -20.41 6.37 31.51
C ILE A 205 -18.89 6.18 31.39
N ARG A 206 -18.40 5.04 31.85
CA ARG A 206 -16.98 4.67 31.74
C ARG A 206 -16.63 4.30 30.29
N PRO A 207 -15.37 4.49 29.86
CA PRO A 207 -14.92 4.14 28.51
C PRO A 207 -15.18 2.67 28.11
N ASP A 208 -15.03 1.73 29.06
CA ASP A 208 -15.31 0.30 28.84
C ASP A 208 -16.81 0.04 28.60
N GLN A 209 -17.68 0.75 29.32
CA GLN A 209 -19.14 0.67 29.17
C GLN A 209 -19.56 1.23 27.81
N PHE A 210 -18.98 2.36 27.40
CA PHE A 210 -19.20 2.91 26.05
C PHE A 210 -18.79 1.92 24.97
N LYS A 211 -17.61 1.31 25.08
CA LYS A 211 -17.16 0.27 24.13
C LYS A 211 -18.17 -0.88 24.05
N ARG A 212 -18.71 -1.34 25.19
CA ARG A 212 -19.76 -2.38 25.22
C ARG A 212 -21.02 -1.97 24.45
N ILE A 213 -21.56 -0.78 24.71
CA ILE A 213 -22.76 -0.26 24.03
C ILE A 213 -22.55 -0.23 22.51
N ILE A 214 -21.43 0.35 22.07
CA ILE A 214 -21.15 0.51 20.65
C ILE A 214 -20.92 -0.83 19.95
N LEU A 215 -20.25 -1.79 20.59
CA LEU A 215 -20.06 -3.12 20.02
C LEU A 215 -21.39 -3.84 19.79
N GLU A 216 -22.33 -3.71 20.72
CA GLU A 216 -23.65 -4.37 20.64
C GLU A 216 -24.57 -3.73 19.58
N ILE A 217 -24.48 -2.41 19.38
CA ILE A 217 -25.37 -1.66 18.48
C ILE A 217 -24.77 -1.52 17.08
N ALA A 218 -23.48 -1.23 16.98
CA ALA A 218 -22.84 -0.80 15.74
C ALA A 218 -21.49 -1.48 15.46
N GLY A 219 -21.09 -2.52 16.21
CA GLY A 219 -19.80 -3.20 16.04
C GLY A 219 -19.55 -3.71 14.62
N HIS A 220 -20.60 -4.12 13.90
CA HIS A 220 -20.51 -4.57 12.51
C HIS A 220 -20.22 -3.45 11.48
N LYS A 221 -20.36 -2.17 11.89
CA LYS A 221 -20.10 -0.98 11.06
C LYS A 221 -18.71 -0.37 11.28
N LEU A 222 -17.93 -0.87 12.24
CA LEU A 222 -16.65 -0.30 12.65
C LEU A 222 -15.46 -1.19 12.26
N SER A 223 -14.27 -0.61 12.13
CA SER A 223 -13.01 -1.34 11.97
C SER A 223 -12.43 -1.76 13.32
N ASP A 224 -11.52 -2.74 13.34
CA ASP A 224 -10.88 -3.20 14.59
C ASP A 224 -10.06 -2.06 15.20
N ALA A 225 -9.43 -1.26 14.35
CA ALA A 225 -8.67 -0.08 14.77
C ALA A 225 -9.53 0.98 15.47
N VAL A 226 -10.77 1.17 15.02
CA VAL A 226 -11.72 2.06 15.70
C VAL A 226 -12.23 1.43 16.99
N ILE A 227 -12.57 0.13 16.96
CA ILE A 227 -13.05 -0.63 18.13
C ILE A 227 -12.04 -0.60 19.28
N ASP A 228 -10.76 -0.78 18.98
CA ASP A 228 -9.69 -0.76 19.98
C ASP A 228 -9.48 0.64 20.57
N ARG A 229 -9.82 1.68 19.80
CA ARG A 229 -9.70 3.08 20.21
C ARG A 229 -10.97 3.69 20.75
N LEU A 230 -12.11 3.00 20.77
CA LEU A 230 -13.35 3.51 21.37
C LEU A 230 -13.13 4.11 22.77
N PRO A 231 -12.31 3.52 23.67
CA PRO A 231 -12.08 4.09 24.99
C PRO A 231 -11.38 5.46 24.97
N THR A 232 -10.64 5.78 23.90
CA THR A 232 -9.91 7.06 23.77
C THR A 232 -10.84 8.25 23.59
N LEU A 233 -12.13 8.05 23.33
CA LEU A 233 -13.10 9.14 23.21
C LEU A 233 -13.16 10.02 24.47
N CYS A 234 -12.86 9.46 25.64
CA CYS A 234 -12.82 10.21 26.90
C CYS A 234 -11.73 11.29 26.96
N THR A 235 -10.80 11.34 25.99
CA THR A 235 -9.80 12.41 25.92
C THR A 235 -10.35 13.71 25.33
N LEU A 236 -11.53 13.68 24.70
CA LEU A 236 -12.18 14.89 24.17
C LEU A 236 -12.77 15.76 25.28
N SER A 237 -13.22 15.15 26.38
CA SER A 237 -13.82 15.85 27.52
C SER A 237 -12.92 15.83 28.75
N PRO A 238 -12.75 16.97 29.45
CA PRO A 238 -12.01 17.02 30.70
C PRO A 238 -12.80 16.27 31.78
N GLY A 239 -12.39 15.04 32.09
CA GLY A 239 -13.04 14.23 33.12
C GLY A 239 -12.84 12.71 33.00
N GLY A 240 -12.33 12.22 31.86
CA GLY A 240 -12.05 10.79 31.67
C GLY A 240 -13.28 9.86 31.63
N LYS A 241 -14.48 10.41 31.79
CA LYS A 241 -15.77 9.77 31.53
C LYS A 241 -16.33 10.24 30.17
N ILE A 242 -17.31 9.51 29.64
CA ILE A 242 -17.97 9.81 28.36
C ILE A 242 -19.41 10.24 28.64
N SER A 243 -19.79 11.42 28.16
CA SER A 243 -21.13 11.99 28.32
C SER A 243 -22.14 11.45 27.31
N TYR A 244 -23.43 11.52 27.62
CA TYR A 244 -24.49 11.12 26.69
C TYR A 244 -24.42 11.82 25.33
N SER A 245 -24.04 13.09 25.29
CA SER A 245 -23.91 13.87 24.05
C SER A 245 -22.80 13.36 23.15
N GLU A 246 -21.67 12.91 23.70
CA GLU A 246 -20.57 12.29 22.96
C GLU A 246 -20.99 10.93 22.37
N VAL A 247 -21.75 10.13 23.13
CA VAL A 247 -22.29 8.85 22.65
C VAL A 247 -23.24 9.07 21.46
N ILE A 248 -24.11 10.07 21.55
CA ILE A 248 -25.05 10.43 20.47
C ILE A 248 -24.32 10.98 19.25
N ALA A 249 -23.35 11.87 19.44
CA ALA A 249 -22.54 12.41 18.35
C ALA A 249 -21.78 11.29 17.62
N PHE A 250 -21.17 10.36 18.37
CA PHE A 250 -20.51 9.20 17.78
C PHE A 250 -21.48 8.31 16.99
N HIS A 251 -22.67 8.06 17.53
CA HIS A 251 -23.72 7.31 16.82
C HIS A 251 -24.17 7.99 15.53
N ASN A 252 -24.35 9.32 15.53
CA ASN A 252 -24.72 10.08 14.34
C ASN A 252 -23.63 9.98 13.25
N VAL A 253 -22.34 10.09 13.62
CA VAL A 253 -21.21 9.91 12.68
C VAL A 253 -21.26 8.54 12.02
N ILE A 254 -21.52 7.47 12.79
CA ILE A 254 -21.62 6.11 12.22
C ILE A 254 -22.83 5.99 11.30
N ARG A 255 -23.98 6.56 11.69
CA ARG A 255 -25.21 6.51 10.91
C ARG A 255 -25.06 7.23 9.57
N GLU A 256 -24.29 8.30 9.55
CA GLU A 256 -24.12 9.19 8.39
C GLU A 256 -22.74 9.01 7.71
N MET A 257 -22.11 7.85 7.88
CA MET A 257 -20.77 7.56 7.38
C MET A 257 -20.62 7.80 5.87
N ASP A 258 -21.65 7.49 5.08
CA ASP A 258 -21.64 7.73 3.63
C ASP A 258 -21.57 9.24 3.29
N MET A 259 -22.26 10.07 4.06
CA MET A 259 -22.21 11.52 3.91
C MET A 259 -20.88 12.08 4.41
N VAL A 260 -20.37 11.56 5.53
CA VAL A 260 -19.03 11.89 6.04
C VAL A 260 -17.98 11.59 4.97
N GLU A 261 -17.99 10.39 4.38
CA GLU A 261 -17.05 10.00 3.32
C GLU A 261 -17.14 10.94 2.11
N ARG A 262 -18.35 11.27 1.66
CA ARG A 262 -18.55 12.15 0.51
C ARG A 262 -17.98 13.55 0.76
N VAL A 263 -18.29 14.13 1.91
CA VAL A 263 -17.79 15.46 2.31
C VAL A 263 -16.26 15.44 2.43
N LEU A 264 -15.68 14.40 3.05
CA LEU A 264 -14.21 14.24 3.16
C LEU A 264 -13.54 14.14 1.78
N ARG A 265 -14.09 13.33 0.86
CA ARG A 265 -13.53 13.17 -0.49
C ARG A 265 -13.58 14.46 -1.29
N GLU A 266 -14.70 15.16 -1.25
CA GLU A 266 -14.85 16.41 -2.00
C GLU A 266 -14.01 17.55 -1.39
N ALA A 267 -13.92 17.64 -0.06
CA ALA A 267 -13.08 18.60 0.64
C ALA A 267 -11.59 18.36 0.37
N THR A 268 -11.13 17.12 0.48
CA THR A 268 -9.73 16.75 0.17
C THR A 268 -9.37 16.98 -1.30
N ALA A 269 -10.29 16.70 -2.23
CA ALA A 269 -10.09 16.96 -3.65
C ALA A 269 -9.98 18.46 -4.00
N LYS A 270 -10.64 19.34 -3.24
CA LYS A 270 -10.57 20.80 -3.43
C LYS A 270 -9.40 21.44 -2.70
N SER A 271 -8.79 20.74 -1.75
CA SER A 271 -7.62 21.24 -1.02
C SER A 271 -6.35 21.22 -1.89
N LYS A 272 -5.51 22.25 -1.79
CA LYS A 272 -4.30 22.42 -2.61
C LYS A 272 -3.24 21.35 -2.37
N ASP A 273 -3.18 20.83 -1.15
CA ASP A 273 -2.20 19.82 -0.69
C ASP A 273 -2.84 18.44 -0.45
N GLY A 274 -4.14 18.27 -0.76
CA GLY A 274 -4.87 17.02 -0.56
C GLY A 274 -5.15 16.66 0.90
N ARG A 275 -4.94 17.61 1.82
CA ARG A 275 -5.17 17.45 3.27
C ARG A 275 -6.18 18.47 3.77
N ILE A 276 -6.90 18.13 4.84
CA ILE A 276 -7.92 18.98 5.46
C ILE A 276 -7.82 18.92 6.99
N ASP A 277 -8.23 19.98 7.67
CA ASP A 277 -8.51 19.97 9.11
C ASP A 277 -10.02 20.00 9.41
N GLN A 278 -10.37 20.06 10.70
CA GLN A 278 -11.76 20.09 11.16
C GLN A 278 -12.53 21.32 10.64
N THR A 279 -11.84 22.46 10.51
CA THR A 279 -12.44 23.71 10.03
C THR A 279 -12.73 23.61 8.54
N ASP A 280 -11.75 23.15 7.76
CA ASP A 280 -11.90 22.87 6.33
C ASP A 280 -13.09 21.93 6.06
N PHE A 281 -13.27 20.90 6.91
CA PHE A 281 -14.38 19.96 6.82
C PHE A 281 -15.74 20.63 7.10
N LEU A 282 -15.86 21.41 8.18
CA LEU A 282 -17.12 22.10 8.55
C LEU A 282 -17.48 23.21 7.56
N ASP A 283 -16.49 23.95 7.06
CA ASP A 283 -16.66 24.98 6.03
C ASP A 283 -17.12 24.35 4.70
N TYR A 284 -16.56 23.19 4.36
CA TYR A 284 -17.03 22.45 3.20
C TYR A 284 -18.45 21.90 3.39
N ALA A 285 -18.74 21.30 4.53
CA ALA A 285 -20.07 20.77 4.85
C ALA A 285 -21.14 21.86 4.82
N SER A 286 -20.86 23.04 5.38
CA SER A 286 -21.78 24.17 5.40
C SER A 286 -21.96 24.82 4.02
N SER A 287 -20.90 24.90 3.20
CA SER A 287 -21.01 25.45 1.84
C SER A 287 -21.66 24.51 0.83
N SER A 288 -21.61 23.19 1.07
CA SER A 288 -22.20 22.17 0.20
C SER A 288 -23.65 21.81 0.54
N SER A 289 -24.21 22.38 1.62
CA SER A 289 -25.54 22.06 2.12
C SER A 289 -26.37 23.31 2.45
N ARG A 290 -27.70 23.17 2.51
CA ARG A 290 -28.59 24.28 2.88
C ARG A 290 -28.62 24.55 4.38
N TYR A 291 -28.27 23.55 5.18
CA TYR A 291 -28.31 23.55 6.64
C TYR A 291 -27.08 22.81 7.15
N SER A 292 -26.58 23.15 8.34
CA SER A 292 -25.41 22.45 8.92
C SER A 292 -25.66 20.95 9.00
N LEU A 293 -24.88 20.17 8.23
CA LEU A 293 -24.98 18.70 8.19
C LEU A 293 -24.40 18.06 9.45
N PHE A 294 -23.32 18.63 9.98
CA PHE A 294 -22.59 18.09 11.12
C PHE A 294 -22.47 19.13 12.23
N THR A 295 -22.47 18.65 13.46
CA THR A 295 -22.12 19.45 14.64
C THR A 295 -20.60 19.52 14.81
N PRO A 296 -20.08 20.54 15.52
CA PRO A 296 -18.66 20.60 15.84
C PRO A 296 -18.17 19.37 16.60
N MET A 297 -19.00 18.78 17.48
CA MET A 297 -18.67 17.57 18.22
C MET A 297 -18.51 16.35 17.30
N GLU A 298 -19.42 16.17 16.34
CA GLU A 298 -19.32 15.10 15.34
C GLU A 298 -18.05 15.24 14.49
N ALA A 299 -17.71 16.47 14.09
CA ALA A 299 -16.45 16.74 13.39
C ALA A 299 -15.23 16.44 14.28
N SER A 300 -15.25 16.82 15.56
CA SER A 300 -14.16 16.50 16.51
C SER A 300 -13.96 14.99 16.63
N ILE A 301 -15.05 14.22 16.66
CA ILE A 301 -15.02 12.75 16.73
C ILE A 301 -14.39 12.16 15.46
N ILE A 302 -14.82 12.63 14.27
CA ILE A 302 -14.27 12.18 12.99
C ILE A 302 -12.74 12.37 12.96
N PHE A 303 -12.27 13.57 13.32
CA PHE A 303 -10.86 13.90 13.32
C PHE A 303 -10.07 13.26 14.48
N HIS A 304 -10.71 13.00 15.63
CA HIS A 304 -10.09 12.26 16.73
C HIS A 304 -9.73 10.84 16.32
N PHE A 305 -10.68 10.11 15.73
CA PHE A 305 -10.45 8.74 15.28
C PHE A 305 -9.53 8.68 14.05
N ALA A 306 -9.63 9.63 13.12
CA ALA A 306 -8.76 9.69 11.95
C ALA A 306 -7.31 10.09 12.32
N GLY A 307 -7.13 11.09 13.19
CA GLY A 307 -5.84 11.63 13.61
C GLY A 307 -5.16 10.87 14.75
N ARG A 308 -5.68 9.71 15.16
CA ARG A 308 -5.20 8.92 16.31
C ARG A 308 -5.11 9.72 17.62
N GLY A 309 -5.99 10.72 17.82
CA GLY A 309 -6.01 11.59 19.00
C GLY A 309 -5.19 12.90 18.89
N LEU A 310 -4.60 13.21 17.73
CA LEU A 310 -3.96 14.51 17.46
C LEU A 310 -4.94 15.46 16.77
N SER A 311 -5.59 16.35 17.52
CA SER A 311 -6.67 17.22 17.05
C SER A 311 -6.23 18.36 16.09
N THR A 312 -4.93 18.65 15.99
CA THR A 312 -4.41 19.83 15.27
C THR A 312 -3.73 19.52 13.93
N GLN A 313 -3.71 18.26 13.49
CA GLN A 313 -3.04 17.87 12.24
C GLN A 313 -4.01 17.90 11.05
N ARG A 314 -3.54 18.44 9.91
CA ARG A 314 -4.24 18.31 8.62
C ARG A 314 -4.06 16.88 8.09
N LEU A 315 -5.17 16.19 7.86
CA LEU A 315 -5.22 14.77 7.50
C LEU A 315 -5.52 14.57 6.02
N ALA A 316 -4.93 13.54 5.42
CA ALA A 316 -5.23 13.10 4.07
C ALA A 316 -6.37 12.06 4.09
N LEU A 317 -7.01 11.83 2.93
CA LEU A 317 -8.12 10.86 2.82
C LEU A 317 -7.76 9.45 3.36
N ILE A 318 -6.49 9.04 3.24
CA ILE A 318 -6.02 7.73 3.72
C ILE A 318 -6.06 7.60 5.25
N ASP A 319 -5.92 8.70 5.97
CA ASP A 319 -5.93 8.71 7.44
C ASP A 319 -7.34 8.46 8.00
N PHE A 320 -8.37 8.85 7.23
CA PHE A 320 -9.77 8.55 7.52
C PHE A 320 -10.15 7.12 7.17
N GLY A 321 -9.29 6.36 6.47
CA GLY A 321 -9.60 4.99 6.02
C GLY A 321 -10.02 4.05 7.17
N GLN A 322 -9.43 4.21 8.36
CA GLN A 322 -9.78 3.43 9.56
C GLN A 322 -11.22 3.67 10.04
N LEU A 323 -11.75 4.87 9.82
CA LEU A 323 -13.13 5.22 10.17
C LEU A 323 -14.11 4.81 9.05
N LEU A 324 -13.70 4.99 7.80
CA LEU A 324 -14.56 4.84 6.63
C LEU A 324 -14.73 3.40 6.13
N ASP A 325 -13.71 2.54 6.30
CA ASP A 325 -13.80 1.13 5.90
C ASP A 325 -13.83 0.21 7.13
N PRO A 326 -14.95 -0.50 7.39
CA PRO A 326 -15.03 -1.52 8.45
C PRO A 326 -14.01 -2.65 8.30
N ARG A 327 -13.45 -2.85 7.10
CA ARG A 327 -12.40 -3.84 6.78
C ARG A 327 -10.99 -3.29 6.94
N TRP A 328 -10.83 -2.03 7.30
CA TRP A 328 -9.53 -1.39 7.38
C TRP A 328 -8.62 -2.12 8.39
N LYS A 329 -7.38 -2.36 7.97
CA LYS A 329 -6.29 -2.89 8.81
C LYS A 329 -5.10 -1.94 8.75
N ALA A 330 -4.33 -1.86 9.84
CA ALA A 330 -3.17 -0.99 9.86
C ALA A 330 -2.14 -1.42 8.80
N PRO A 331 -1.38 -0.48 8.20
CA PRO A 331 -0.39 -0.77 7.16
C PRO A 331 0.77 -1.74 7.53
N GLY A 332 0.77 -2.33 8.73
CA GLY A 332 1.69 -3.41 9.16
C GLY A 332 1.04 -4.80 9.22
N ASP A 333 -0.25 -4.89 9.54
CA ASP A 333 -0.96 -6.16 9.80
C ASP A 333 -1.36 -6.89 8.51
N ALA A 334 -1.40 -6.18 7.38
CA ALA A 334 -1.67 -6.77 6.07
C ALA A 334 -0.57 -7.72 5.58
N LYS A 335 0.56 -7.85 6.30
CA LYS A 335 1.64 -8.80 5.97
C LYS A 335 1.45 -10.21 6.53
N GLU A 336 0.45 -10.45 7.38
CA GLU A 336 0.30 -11.74 8.08
C GLU A 336 -0.81 -12.67 7.57
N LEU A 337 -1.49 -12.33 6.48
CA LEU A 337 -2.36 -13.30 5.78
C LEU A 337 -1.61 -13.93 4.61
N VAL A 338 -0.94 -15.04 4.93
CA VAL A 338 -0.60 -16.07 3.95
C VAL A 338 -1.88 -16.45 3.19
N ILE A 339 -1.82 -16.21 1.88
CA ILE A 339 -2.87 -16.40 0.88
C ILE A 339 -3.30 -17.88 0.81
N PRO A 340 -4.60 -18.24 0.80
CA PRO A 340 -5.07 -19.35 -0.01
C PRO A 340 -5.24 -18.86 -1.44
N SER A 341 -4.52 -19.51 -2.35
CA SER A 341 -4.43 -19.24 -3.79
C SER A 341 -5.77 -18.97 -4.47
N SER A 342 -6.05 -17.70 -4.77
CA SER A 342 -6.98 -17.32 -5.85
C SER A 342 -6.58 -15.98 -6.46
N GLY A 343 -6.02 -16.02 -7.69
CA GLY A 343 -5.92 -14.86 -8.59
C GLY A 343 -4.64 -14.02 -8.52
N PHE A 344 -3.48 -14.62 -8.76
CA PHE A 344 -2.22 -13.89 -9.04
C PHE A 344 -2.40 -13.04 -10.30
N THR A 345 -2.72 -11.75 -10.15
CA THR A 345 -3.09 -10.89 -11.28
C THR A 345 -1.81 -10.30 -11.90
N ALA A 346 -1.46 -10.72 -13.11
CA ALA A 346 -0.26 -10.33 -13.86
C ALA A 346 0.00 -8.80 -13.96
N LYS A 347 -1.03 -7.98 -13.77
CA LYS A 347 -0.94 -6.50 -13.80
C LYS A 347 -0.11 -5.91 -12.66
N SER A 348 -0.14 -6.50 -11.46
CA SER A 348 0.64 -5.99 -10.31
C SER A 348 2.14 -6.20 -10.52
N VAL A 349 2.53 -7.39 -10.99
CA VAL A 349 3.92 -7.71 -11.26
C VAL A 349 4.46 -6.88 -12.43
N MET A 350 3.66 -6.68 -13.49
CA MET A 350 4.08 -5.80 -14.58
C MET A 350 4.30 -4.36 -14.10
N HIS A 351 3.42 -3.81 -13.27
CA HIS A 351 3.58 -2.46 -12.74
C HIS A 351 4.87 -2.33 -11.90
N ASP A 352 5.14 -3.28 -11.01
CA ASP A 352 6.33 -3.27 -10.15
C ASP A 352 7.64 -3.45 -10.95
N VAL A 353 7.60 -4.31 -11.98
CA VAL A 353 8.72 -4.49 -12.92
C VAL A 353 8.97 -3.21 -13.71
N PHE A 354 7.92 -2.58 -14.23
CA PHE A 354 8.04 -1.34 -14.98
C PHE A 354 8.56 -0.19 -14.12
N HIS A 355 8.09 -0.05 -12.89
CA HIS A 355 8.59 0.95 -11.94
C HIS A 355 10.08 0.75 -11.64
N SER A 356 10.49 -0.52 -11.45
CA SER A 356 11.90 -0.86 -11.26
C SER A 356 12.76 -0.53 -12.49
N VAL A 357 12.24 -0.77 -13.71
CA VAL A 357 12.90 -0.42 -14.97
C VAL A 357 13.03 1.10 -15.11
N TYR A 358 12.01 1.87 -14.72
CA TYR A 358 12.04 3.33 -14.76
C TYR A 358 13.14 3.90 -13.86
N ASN A 359 13.20 3.48 -12.60
CA ASN A 359 14.22 3.91 -11.66
C ASN A 359 15.63 3.49 -12.11
N PHE A 360 15.75 2.32 -12.73
CA PHE A 360 17.00 1.85 -13.32
C PHE A 360 17.46 2.76 -14.48
N VAL A 361 16.57 3.14 -15.40
CA VAL A 361 16.89 4.03 -16.52
C VAL A 361 17.29 5.41 -16.00
N GLN A 362 16.58 5.95 -15.02
CA GLN A 362 16.94 7.24 -14.41
C GLN A 362 18.31 7.19 -13.73
N GLY A 363 18.60 6.14 -12.96
CA GLY A 363 19.92 5.93 -12.36
C GLY A 363 21.04 5.80 -13.40
N GLY A 364 20.76 5.15 -14.52
CA GLY A 364 21.69 5.02 -15.65
C GLY A 364 21.97 6.35 -16.35
N MET A 365 20.93 7.14 -16.63
CA MET A 365 21.05 8.47 -17.22
C MET A 365 21.83 9.42 -16.30
N ALA A 366 21.51 9.42 -15.01
CA ALA A 366 22.22 10.20 -14.00
C ALA A 366 23.72 9.83 -13.94
N GLY A 367 24.03 8.52 -13.94
CA GLY A 367 25.40 8.03 -13.95
C GLY A 367 26.17 8.42 -15.22
N ALA A 368 25.52 8.36 -16.37
CA ALA A 368 26.10 8.77 -17.65
C ALA A 368 26.40 10.28 -17.68
N PHE A 369 25.49 11.09 -17.14
CA PHE A 369 25.66 12.53 -17.03
C PHE A 369 26.86 12.90 -16.14
N GLY A 370 26.94 12.32 -14.94
CA GLY A 370 28.07 12.56 -14.03
C GLY A 370 29.41 12.11 -14.60
N ALA A 371 29.43 10.97 -15.31
CA ALA A 371 30.65 10.49 -15.99
C ALA A 371 31.09 11.42 -17.12
N THR A 372 30.15 11.99 -17.87
CA THR A 372 30.45 12.89 -19.01
C THR A 372 31.09 14.19 -18.53
N ILE A 373 30.52 14.83 -17.50
CA ILE A 373 31.04 16.11 -16.98
C ILE A 373 32.46 15.98 -16.43
N VAL A 374 32.76 14.86 -15.77
CA VAL A 374 34.06 14.66 -15.09
C VAL A 374 35.11 14.04 -16.01
N TYR A 375 34.73 13.56 -17.19
CA TYR A 375 35.65 12.89 -18.12
C TYR A 375 36.90 13.73 -18.48
N PRO A 376 36.81 15.06 -18.75
CA PRO A 376 37.99 15.89 -18.98
C PRO A 376 38.89 16.03 -17.74
N ILE A 377 38.28 16.06 -16.54
CA ILE A 377 39.00 16.10 -15.27
C ILE A 377 39.71 14.76 -15.04
N ASP A 378 39.11 13.63 -15.41
CA ASP A 378 39.72 12.31 -15.29
C ASP A 378 40.99 12.19 -16.17
N LEU A 379 40.97 12.77 -17.37
CA LEU A 379 42.14 12.88 -18.26
C LEU A 379 43.24 13.81 -17.67
N GLY A 380 42.84 14.96 -17.10
CA GLY A 380 43.75 15.91 -16.48
C GLY A 380 44.34 15.44 -15.14
N ALA A 381 43.55 14.77 -14.31
CA ALA A 381 43.98 14.20 -13.03
C ALA A 381 44.93 13.02 -13.24
N SER A 382 44.65 12.16 -14.23
CA SER A 382 45.54 11.09 -14.67
C SER A 382 46.93 11.59 -15.10
N SER A 383 47.02 12.82 -15.63
CA SER A 383 48.29 13.43 -16.02
C SER A 383 48.99 14.18 -14.88
N SER A 384 48.27 14.74 -13.90
CA SER A 384 48.84 15.30 -12.65
C SER A 384 49.44 14.23 -11.75
N LEU A 385 48.82 13.06 -11.74
CA LEU A 385 49.25 11.86 -11.01
C LEU A 385 50.64 11.34 -11.39
N ILE A 386 51.07 11.55 -12.63
CA ILE A 386 52.38 11.08 -13.10
C ILE A 386 53.51 11.89 -12.48
N ARG A 387 53.28 13.16 -12.10
CA ARG A 387 54.29 13.99 -11.43
C ARG A 387 54.55 13.54 -9.99
N VAL A 388 53.50 13.12 -9.28
CA VAL A 388 53.64 12.60 -7.90
C VAL A 388 54.24 11.19 -7.90
N ALA A 389 53.83 10.33 -8.84
CA ALA A 389 54.34 8.96 -8.94
C ALA A 389 55.78 8.86 -9.51
N ARG A 390 56.35 9.93 -10.06
CA ARG A 390 57.72 9.94 -10.64
C ARG A 390 58.77 10.54 -9.69
N ALA A 391 58.36 11.20 -8.61
CA ALA A 391 59.28 11.75 -7.61
C ALA A 391 59.85 10.68 -6.64
N GLU A 392 59.24 9.49 -6.56
CA GLU A 392 59.74 8.34 -5.78
C GLU A 392 59.72 7.05 -6.64
N HIS A 393 60.83 6.34 -6.68
CA HIS A 393 61.15 5.32 -7.69
C HIS A 393 60.31 4.01 -7.65
N ARG A 394 60.10 3.41 -8.84
CA ARG A 394 59.73 2.01 -9.21
C ARG A 394 58.42 1.40 -8.64
N GLY A 395 57.40 1.23 -9.51
CA GLY A 395 56.32 0.24 -9.28
C GLY A 395 54.91 0.64 -9.73
N SER A 396 54.72 0.84 -11.03
CA SER A 396 53.51 1.14 -11.84
C SER A 396 52.09 0.77 -11.31
N LEU A 397 51.20 1.77 -11.23
CA LEU A 397 49.74 1.62 -11.17
C LEU A 397 49.06 2.69 -12.06
N ASN A 398 48.05 2.27 -12.82
CA ASN A 398 47.11 2.96 -13.73
C ASN A 398 47.42 3.20 -15.23
N ALA A 399 46.54 2.60 -16.05
CA ALA A 399 46.78 2.05 -17.38
C ALA A 399 46.23 2.88 -18.57
N ARG A 400 46.27 4.22 -18.53
CA ARG A 400 45.92 5.03 -19.73
C ARG A 400 46.95 6.05 -20.18
N MET A 401 47.93 6.38 -19.34
CA MET A 401 49.11 7.17 -19.75
C MET A 401 50.45 6.46 -19.51
N GLN A 402 50.46 5.26 -18.93
CA GLN A 402 51.68 4.46 -18.79
C GLN A 402 52.13 3.76 -20.07
N ASN A 403 51.28 3.72 -21.10
CA ASN A 403 51.65 3.18 -22.42
C ASN A 403 52.13 4.27 -23.39
N GLN A 404 52.85 5.28 -22.88
CA GLN A 404 53.65 6.17 -23.72
C GLN A 404 55.05 5.61 -23.89
N ARG A 405 55.17 4.57 -24.73
CA ARG A 405 56.43 4.30 -25.41
C ARG A 405 56.58 5.34 -26.52
N SER A 406 57.39 6.37 -26.28
CA SER A 406 58.05 7.02 -27.42
C SER A 406 58.96 5.97 -28.07
N THR A 407 58.92 5.89 -29.39
CA THR A 407 59.85 5.06 -30.19
C THR A 407 61.31 5.45 -29.99
N VAL A 408 61.58 6.57 -29.31
CA VAL A 408 62.90 7.06 -28.91
C VAL A 408 63.03 7.02 -27.39
N VAL A 409 64.06 6.31 -26.89
CA VAL A 409 64.39 6.25 -25.46
C VAL A 409 64.79 7.66 -24.98
N GLY A 410 64.02 8.23 -24.04
CA GLY A 410 64.43 9.45 -23.30
C GLY A 410 63.55 10.71 -23.43
N GLN A 411 62.49 10.74 -24.24
CA GLN A 411 61.60 11.92 -24.31
C GLN A 411 60.26 11.72 -23.59
N LEU A 412 59.96 12.60 -22.64
CA LEU A 412 58.63 12.77 -22.03
C LEU A 412 57.66 13.36 -23.07
N LEU A 413 56.63 12.62 -23.49
CA LEU A 413 55.62 13.08 -24.46
C LEU A 413 54.84 14.33 -23.94
N TYR A 414 54.70 14.46 -22.61
CA TYR A 414 54.08 15.59 -21.92
C TYR A 414 54.88 15.98 -20.67
N LYS A 415 55.12 17.29 -20.48
CA LYS A 415 55.90 17.80 -19.34
C LYS A 415 55.04 17.94 -18.07
N ASN A 416 53.78 18.35 -18.21
CA ASN A 416 52.81 18.61 -17.14
C ASN A 416 51.38 18.23 -17.59
N SER A 417 50.43 18.11 -16.66
CA SER A 417 49.00 17.90 -16.96
C SER A 417 48.40 19.02 -17.82
N LEU A 418 48.84 20.25 -17.55
CA LEU A 418 48.49 21.42 -18.35
C LEU A 418 49.12 21.38 -19.75
N ASP A 419 50.32 20.79 -19.90
CA ASP A 419 50.95 20.58 -21.21
C ASP A 419 50.22 19.47 -21.99
N CYS A 420 49.74 18.43 -21.30
CA CYS A 420 48.86 17.41 -21.87
C CYS A 420 47.53 17.99 -22.35
N ALA A 421 46.81 18.70 -21.47
CA ALA A 421 45.56 19.35 -21.83
C ALA A 421 45.74 20.36 -22.98
N ARG A 422 46.81 21.17 -22.95
CA ARG A 422 47.09 22.15 -24.02
C ARG A 422 47.40 21.48 -25.36
N LYS A 423 48.14 20.38 -25.37
CA LYS A 423 48.45 19.62 -26.59
C LYS A 423 47.24 18.85 -27.12
N ILE A 424 46.38 18.29 -26.25
CA ILE A 424 45.10 17.69 -26.66
C ILE A 424 44.20 18.76 -27.29
N LEU A 425 44.05 19.91 -26.63
CA LEU A 425 43.25 21.01 -27.15
C LEU A 425 43.81 21.54 -28.49
N ARG A 426 45.13 21.60 -28.64
CA ARG A 426 45.80 22.08 -29.86
C ARG A 426 45.76 21.06 -31.01
N ASN A 427 45.85 19.76 -30.73
CA ASN A 427 45.99 18.73 -31.76
C ASN A 427 44.67 18.01 -32.09
N GLU A 428 43.76 17.88 -31.13
CA GLU A 428 42.49 17.13 -31.27
C GLU A 428 41.25 18.01 -31.02
N GLY A 429 41.44 19.27 -30.63
CA GLY A 429 40.34 20.19 -30.31
C GLY A 429 39.61 19.85 -29.01
N PHE A 430 38.51 20.55 -28.73
CA PHE A 430 37.70 20.33 -27.53
C PHE A 430 37.08 18.93 -27.47
N LEU A 431 36.67 18.36 -28.62
CA LEU A 431 36.13 17.00 -28.70
C LEU A 431 37.18 15.91 -28.42
N GLY A 432 38.47 16.22 -28.54
CA GLY A 432 39.57 15.33 -28.15
C GLY A 432 39.49 14.90 -26.68
N PHE A 433 39.02 15.78 -25.79
CA PHE A 433 38.81 15.45 -24.38
C PHE A 433 37.72 14.41 -24.13
N TYR A 434 36.82 14.16 -25.09
CA TYR A 434 35.73 13.18 -24.95
C TYR A 434 35.98 11.90 -25.76
N ARG A 435 37.16 11.77 -26.37
CA ARG A 435 37.52 10.58 -27.13
C ARG A 435 37.61 9.37 -26.18
N GLY A 436 36.82 8.34 -26.45
CA GLY A 436 36.71 7.15 -25.60
C GLY A 436 35.63 7.21 -24.51
N LEU A 437 34.77 8.23 -24.51
CA LEU A 437 33.64 8.34 -23.58
C LEU A 437 32.65 7.17 -23.73
N GLY A 438 32.33 6.73 -24.96
CA GLY A 438 31.35 5.65 -25.20
C GLY A 438 31.63 4.36 -24.40
N PRO A 439 32.83 3.74 -24.52
CA PRO A 439 33.21 2.58 -23.69
C PRO A 439 33.23 2.87 -22.19
N GLN A 440 33.39 4.13 -21.77
CA GLN A 440 33.28 4.52 -20.36
C GLN A 440 31.82 4.51 -19.88
N LEU A 441 30.92 5.10 -20.65
CA LEU A 441 29.48 5.16 -20.34
C LEU A 441 28.84 3.77 -20.27
N ILE A 442 29.19 2.87 -21.18
CA ILE A 442 28.69 1.47 -21.18
C ILE A 442 29.05 0.74 -19.87
N GLY A 443 30.16 1.11 -19.22
CA GLY A 443 30.53 0.54 -17.92
C GLY A 443 29.87 1.25 -16.74
N VAL A 444 29.86 2.59 -16.75
CA VAL A 444 29.45 3.38 -15.57
C VAL A 444 27.93 3.46 -15.43
N ALA A 445 27.16 3.53 -16.51
CA ALA A 445 25.72 3.70 -16.42
C ALA A 445 25.02 2.51 -15.72
N PRO A 446 25.28 1.23 -16.09
CA PRO A 446 24.70 0.09 -15.37
C PRO A 446 25.18 0.00 -13.92
N GLU A 447 26.44 0.36 -13.67
CA GLU A 447 27.02 0.38 -12.32
C GLU A 447 26.25 1.33 -11.39
N LYS A 448 25.97 2.56 -11.86
CA LYS A 448 25.23 3.55 -11.04
C LYS A 448 23.74 3.23 -10.96
N ALA A 449 23.13 2.75 -12.04
CA ALA A 449 21.72 2.34 -12.05
C ALA A 449 21.43 1.30 -10.96
N ILE A 450 22.14 0.18 -10.97
CA ILE A 450 21.91 -0.92 -10.02
C ILE A 450 22.15 -0.44 -8.59
N LYS A 451 23.22 0.31 -8.38
CA LYS A 451 23.61 0.76 -7.04
C LYS A 451 22.60 1.75 -6.45
N LEU A 452 22.05 2.67 -7.23
CA LEU A 452 21.03 3.61 -6.76
C LEU A 452 19.69 2.89 -6.52
N THR A 453 19.22 2.10 -7.47
CA THR A 453 17.95 1.38 -7.36
C THR A 453 17.91 0.40 -6.19
N VAL A 454 18.98 -0.38 -5.97
CA VAL A 454 19.04 -1.33 -4.85
C VAL A 454 19.14 -0.60 -3.51
N ASN A 455 19.84 0.54 -3.45
CA ASN A 455 19.92 1.32 -2.22
C ASN A 455 18.54 1.88 -1.83
N ASP A 456 17.84 2.48 -2.79
CA ASP A 456 16.50 3.05 -2.57
C ASP A 456 15.48 1.96 -2.20
N LEU A 457 15.58 0.79 -2.84
CA LEU A 457 14.71 -0.35 -2.56
C LEU A 457 14.87 -0.89 -1.13
N ILE A 458 16.11 -1.02 -0.64
CA ILE A 458 16.37 -1.52 0.72
C ILE A 458 16.04 -0.44 1.74
N ARG A 459 16.40 0.82 1.47
CA ARG A 459 16.02 1.96 2.33
C ARG A 459 14.50 2.08 2.45
N GLY A 460 13.77 2.02 1.34
CA GLY A 460 12.30 2.05 1.35
C GLY A 460 11.65 0.92 2.13
N ARG A 461 12.29 -0.27 2.20
CA ARG A 461 11.82 -1.40 3.03
C ARG A 461 12.23 -1.33 4.49
N ALA A 462 13.36 -0.68 4.78
CA ALA A 462 13.92 -0.55 6.13
C ALA A 462 13.51 0.76 6.83
N SER A 463 12.92 1.71 6.10
CA SER A 463 12.31 2.91 6.66
C SER A 463 11.12 2.54 7.51
N ASP A 464 11.13 3.03 8.74
CA ASP A 464 9.98 2.96 9.63
C ASP A 464 8.82 3.78 9.04
N PRO A 465 7.65 3.18 8.78
CA PRO A 465 6.48 3.86 8.22
C PRO A 465 5.97 5.03 9.08
N GLU A 466 6.24 5.02 10.39
CA GLU A 466 5.70 6.02 11.33
C GLU A 466 6.61 7.25 11.48
N THR A 467 7.93 7.06 11.38
CA THR A 467 8.92 8.14 11.60
C THR A 467 9.70 8.54 10.35
N GLY A 468 9.65 7.72 9.28
CA GLY A 468 10.46 7.91 8.07
C GLY A 468 11.96 7.76 8.32
N ARG A 469 12.37 7.28 9.51
CA ARG A 469 13.78 7.13 9.90
C ARG A 469 14.25 5.69 9.64
N ILE A 470 15.53 5.58 9.29
CA ILE A 470 16.22 4.30 9.09
C ILE A 470 17.26 4.17 10.20
N SER A 471 17.37 2.98 10.81
CA SER A 471 18.42 2.71 11.78
C SER A 471 19.81 2.78 11.11
N PRO A 472 20.85 3.36 11.76
CA PRO A 472 22.19 3.47 11.18
C PRO A 472 22.76 2.14 10.66
N PHE A 473 22.43 1.02 11.32
CA PHE A 473 22.81 -0.32 10.85
C PHE A 473 22.18 -0.65 9.49
N TRP A 474 20.88 -0.40 9.33
CA TRP A 474 20.16 -0.63 8.09
C TRP A 474 20.62 0.29 6.96
N GLU A 475 21.09 1.51 7.26
CA GLU A 475 21.69 2.38 6.25
C GLU A 475 22.99 1.81 5.66
N ILE A 476 23.85 1.26 6.53
CA ILE A 476 25.10 0.59 6.14
C ILE A 476 24.78 -0.67 5.34
N VAL A 477 23.82 -1.49 5.79
CA VAL A 477 23.39 -2.70 5.08
C VAL A 477 22.79 -2.38 3.72
N ALA A 478 21.97 -1.34 3.61
CA ALA A 478 21.41 -0.87 2.33
C ALA A 478 22.51 -0.43 1.37
N GLY A 479 23.51 0.31 1.86
CA GLY A 479 24.67 0.71 1.07
C GLY A 479 25.52 -0.47 0.63
N GLY A 480 25.87 -1.36 1.56
CA GLY A 480 26.71 -2.53 1.30
C GLY A 480 26.06 -3.52 0.32
N THR A 481 24.77 -3.80 0.50
CA THR A 481 24.02 -4.71 -0.39
C THR A 481 23.88 -4.13 -1.79
N ALA A 482 23.68 -2.82 -1.92
CA ALA A 482 23.68 -2.15 -3.21
C ALA A 482 25.02 -2.28 -3.95
N GLY A 483 26.14 -2.08 -3.25
CA GLY A 483 27.48 -2.30 -3.80
C GLY A 483 27.73 -3.76 -4.19
N GLY A 484 27.35 -4.70 -3.33
CA GLY A 484 27.50 -6.14 -3.60
C GLY A 484 26.70 -6.59 -4.82
N CYS A 485 25.43 -6.19 -4.89
CA CYS A 485 24.54 -6.50 -6.01
C CYS A 485 25.09 -5.94 -7.33
N GLN A 486 25.53 -4.68 -7.34
CA GLN A 486 26.16 -4.07 -8.52
C GLN A 486 27.36 -4.89 -9.02
N VAL A 487 28.25 -5.34 -8.14
CA VAL A 487 29.42 -6.13 -8.56
C VAL A 487 29.01 -7.45 -9.21
N VAL A 488 28.01 -8.16 -8.69
CA VAL A 488 27.56 -9.44 -9.26
C VAL A 488 27.14 -9.31 -10.73
N PHE A 489 26.46 -8.21 -11.07
CA PHE A 489 25.97 -7.96 -12.43
C PHE A 489 27.01 -7.27 -13.34
N THR A 490 27.87 -6.42 -12.79
CA THR A 490 28.82 -5.63 -13.59
C THR A 490 30.20 -6.28 -13.75
N ASN A 491 30.57 -7.25 -12.90
CA ASN A 491 31.90 -7.89 -12.98
C ASN A 491 32.17 -8.57 -14.34
N PRO A 492 31.22 -9.29 -14.97
CA PRO A 492 31.43 -9.81 -16.32
C PRO A 492 31.73 -8.71 -17.36
N LEU A 493 31.04 -7.56 -17.25
CA LEU A 493 31.26 -6.40 -18.12
C LEU A 493 32.63 -5.77 -17.86
N GLU A 494 33.06 -5.65 -16.60
CA GLU A 494 34.38 -5.14 -16.23
C GLU A 494 35.51 -5.98 -16.84
N ILE A 495 35.45 -7.32 -16.69
CA ILE A 495 36.49 -8.21 -17.21
C ILE A 495 36.58 -8.15 -18.73
N VAL A 496 35.44 -8.17 -19.42
CA VAL A 496 35.41 -8.06 -20.89
C VAL A 496 35.99 -6.72 -21.35
N LYS A 497 35.64 -5.62 -20.68
CA LYS A 497 36.17 -4.27 -20.98
C LYS A 497 37.69 -4.20 -20.79
N ILE A 498 38.21 -4.75 -19.69
CA ILE A 498 39.66 -4.79 -19.41
C ILE A 498 40.38 -5.60 -20.49
N ARG A 499 39.88 -6.81 -20.81
CA ARG A 499 40.50 -7.67 -21.82
C ARG A 499 40.47 -7.06 -23.22
N LEU A 500 39.37 -6.39 -23.60
CA LEU A 500 39.28 -5.65 -24.87
C LEU A 500 40.28 -4.49 -24.94
N GLN A 501 40.49 -3.78 -23.83
CA GLN A 501 41.48 -2.69 -23.79
C GLN A 501 42.91 -3.23 -23.93
N ILE A 502 43.25 -4.29 -23.19
CA ILE A 502 44.58 -4.93 -23.27
C ILE A 502 44.83 -5.51 -24.67
N GLN A 503 43.85 -6.22 -25.24
CA GLN A 503 43.96 -6.79 -26.59
C GLN A 503 43.99 -5.70 -27.66
N GLY A 504 43.26 -4.60 -27.49
CA GLY A 504 43.30 -3.47 -28.42
C GLY A 504 44.65 -2.75 -28.42
N GLU A 505 45.33 -2.68 -27.27
CA GLU A 505 46.69 -2.14 -27.17
C GLU A 505 47.73 -3.10 -27.77
N ALA A 506 47.60 -4.41 -27.52
CA ALA A 506 48.46 -5.42 -28.13
C ALA A 506 48.27 -5.49 -29.66
N ALA A 507 47.02 -5.44 -30.14
CA ALA A 507 46.68 -5.41 -31.57
C ALA A 507 47.23 -4.18 -32.28
N LYS A 508 47.21 -3.00 -31.64
CA LYS A 508 47.86 -1.79 -32.18
C LYS A 508 49.38 -1.89 -32.23
N ALA A 509 50.00 -2.63 -31.32
CA ALA A 509 51.45 -2.82 -31.28
C ALA A 509 51.93 -3.90 -32.28
N GLU A 510 51.10 -4.91 -32.55
CA GLU A 510 51.46 -6.09 -33.36
C GLU A 510 50.76 -6.15 -34.73
N GLY A 511 49.90 -5.19 -35.06
CA GLY A 511 49.18 -5.13 -36.34
C GLY A 511 48.07 -6.19 -36.51
N ALA A 512 47.65 -6.84 -35.42
CA ALA A 512 46.68 -7.93 -35.45
C ALA A 512 45.22 -7.45 -35.47
N VAL A 513 44.31 -8.26 -36.02
CA VAL A 513 42.86 -7.97 -36.03
C VAL A 513 42.32 -8.03 -34.60
N PRO A 514 41.64 -6.96 -34.10
CA PRO A 514 41.08 -6.95 -32.75
C PRO A 514 39.99 -8.01 -32.60
N LYS A 515 40.13 -8.87 -31.60
CA LYS A 515 39.16 -9.92 -31.29
C LYS A 515 37.92 -9.34 -30.59
N GLY A 516 36.73 -9.77 -31.01
CA GLY A 516 35.47 -9.27 -30.47
C GLY A 516 35.15 -9.77 -29.05
N ALA A 517 34.26 -9.05 -28.35
CA ALA A 517 33.82 -9.37 -26.98
C ALA A 517 33.32 -10.82 -26.81
N VAL A 518 32.62 -11.34 -27.83
CA VAL A 518 32.08 -12.71 -27.85
C VAL A 518 33.18 -13.76 -27.81
N HIS A 519 34.33 -13.51 -28.46
CA HIS A 519 35.46 -14.43 -28.43
C HIS A 519 36.09 -14.49 -27.04
N ILE A 520 36.20 -13.34 -26.35
CA ILE A 520 36.71 -13.24 -24.99
C ILE A 520 35.80 -13.99 -23.99
N VAL A 521 34.48 -13.82 -24.13
CA VAL A 521 33.49 -14.52 -23.30
C VAL A 521 33.58 -16.04 -23.51
N ARG A 522 33.68 -16.50 -24.76
CA ARG A 522 33.84 -17.92 -25.08
C ARG A 522 35.16 -18.51 -24.55
N GLN A 523 36.24 -17.72 -24.57
CA GLN A 523 37.56 -18.17 -24.11
C GLN A 523 37.67 -18.24 -22.59
N LEU A 524 37.06 -17.31 -21.86
CA LEU A 524 37.11 -17.26 -20.39
C LEU A 524 36.12 -18.23 -19.73
N GLY A 525 34.98 -18.49 -20.38
CA GLY A 525 33.86 -19.21 -19.77
C GLY A 525 33.22 -18.44 -18.60
N LEU A 526 32.15 -18.99 -18.03
CA LEU A 526 31.40 -18.34 -16.95
C LEU A 526 32.25 -18.10 -15.70
N LEU A 527 33.05 -19.08 -15.27
CA LEU A 527 33.93 -18.95 -14.10
C LEU A 527 35.06 -17.93 -14.33
N GLY A 528 35.56 -17.81 -15.56
CA GLY A 528 36.58 -16.81 -15.91
C GLY A 528 36.05 -15.37 -15.87
N LEU A 529 34.75 -15.16 -16.14
CA LEU A 529 34.08 -13.86 -16.04
C LEU A 529 33.86 -13.36 -14.61
N TYR A 530 34.02 -14.24 -13.60
CA TYR A 530 33.97 -13.88 -12.19
C TYR A 530 35.36 -13.83 -11.53
N LYS A 531 36.43 -14.05 -12.31
CA LYS A 531 37.81 -13.99 -11.79
C LYS A 531 38.17 -12.57 -11.36
N GLY A 532 38.35 -12.36 -10.06
CA GLY A 532 38.61 -11.05 -9.47
C GLY A 532 37.38 -10.35 -8.89
N ALA A 533 36.19 -10.99 -8.92
CA ALA A 533 34.98 -10.48 -8.30
C ALA A 533 35.16 -10.21 -6.79
N SER A 534 35.94 -11.04 -6.08
CA SER A 534 36.25 -10.82 -4.66
C SER A 534 36.99 -9.50 -4.39
N ALA A 535 37.89 -9.09 -5.29
CA ALA A 535 38.58 -7.80 -5.19
C ALA A 535 37.64 -6.62 -5.48
N CYS A 536 36.68 -6.80 -6.40
CA CYS A 536 35.63 -5.83 -6.67
C CYS A 536 34.68 -5.68 -5.47
N LEU A 537 34.23 -6.79 -4.87
CA LEU A 537 33.38 -6.80 -3.68
C LEU A 537 34.05 -6.12 -2.49
N LEU A 538 35.34 -6.40 -2.24
CA LEU A 538 36.11 -5.77 -1.16
C LEU A 538 36.20 -4.24 -1.31
N ARG A 539 36.13 -3.72 -2.54
CA ARG A 539 36.16 -2.28 -2.81
C ARG A 539 34.77 -1.66 -2.75
N ASP A 540 33.80 -2.26 -3.43
CA ASP A 540 32.52 -1.62 -3.74
C ASP A 540 31.50 -1.75 -2.61
N ILE A 541 31.55 -2.83 -1.80
CA ILE A 541 30.72 -2.96 -0.59
C ILE A 541 31.09 -1.86 0.43
N PRO A 542 32.35 -1.73 0.90
CA PRO A 542 32.69 -0.70 1.87
C PRO A 542 32.52 0.71 1.32
N PHE A 543 32.81 0.92 0.03
CA PHE A 543 32.64 2.24 -0.59
C PHE A 543 31.17 2.68 -0.51
N SER A 544 30.24 1.79 -0.83
CA SER A 544 28.80 2.09 -0.84
C SER A 544 28.22 2.18 0.56
N ALA A 545 28.70 1.34 1.49
CA ALA A 545 28.33 1.34 2.90
C ALA A 545 28.74 2.63 3.62
N ILE A 546 29.82 3.29 3.20
CA ILE A 546 30.24 4.59 3.74
C ILE A 546 29.54 5.74 3.01
N TYR A 547 29.47 5.67 1.68
CA TYR A 547 29.02 6.78 0.84
C TYR A 547 27.55 7.16 1.08
N PHE A 548 26.64 6.18 1.07
CA PHE A 548 25.20 6.47 1.15
C PHE A 548 24.76 7.03 2.52
N PRO A 549 25.18 6.47 3.67
CA PRO A 549 24.89 7.07 4.97
C PRO A 549 25.51 8.47 5.10
N ALA A 550 26.77 8.64 4.70
CA ALA A 550 27.44 9.95 4.77
C ALA A 550 26.69 11.00 3.96
N TYR A 551 26.23 10.66 2.76
CA TYR A 551 25.44 11.55 1.93
C TYR A 551 24.09 11.93 2.56
N TRP A 552 23.35 10.95 3.07
CA TRP A 552 22.05 11.18 3.71
C TRP A 552 22.17 12.08 4.95
N HIS A 553 23.15 11.79 5.81
CA HIS A 553 23.43 12.59 7.00
C HIS A 553 23.93 14.00 6.66
N LEU A 554 24.76 14.17 5.62
CA LEU A 554 25.16 15.52 5.19
C LEU A 554 23.97 16.34 4.70
N LYS A 555 23.06 15.73 3.92
CA LYS A 555 21.85 16.41 3.46
C LYS A 555 20.94 16.83 4.61
N ARG A 556 20.69 15.92 5.56
CA ARG A 556 19.78 16.14 6.70
C ARG A 556 20.40 17.04 7.76
N ASP A 557 21.60 16.72 8.24
CA ASP A 557 22.19 17.30 9.45
C ASP A 557 23.01 18.58 9.15
N LEU A 558 23.65 18.69 7.97
CA LEU A 558 24.44 19.87 7.60
C LEU A 558 23.63 20.87 6.77
N PHE A 559 22.92 20.41 5.75
CA PHE A 559 22.17 21.29 4.84
C PHE A 559 20.68 21.47 5.22
N HIS A 560 20.23 20.81 6.29
CA HIS A 560 18.89 20.94 6.89
C HIS A 560 17.74 20.64 5.93
N GLU A 561 17.93 19.68 5.02
CA GLU A 561 16.85 19.21 4.14
C GLU A 561 15.68 18.66 4.96
N GLY A 562 14.46 19.08 4.64
CA GLY A 562 13.24 18.69 5.36
C GLY A 562 12.89 19.56 6.57
N TYR A 563 13.77 20.44 7.03
CA TYR A 563 13.42 21.46 8.04
C TYR A 563 12.64 22.61 7.35
N HIS A 564 11.44 22.95 7.82
CA HIS A 564 10.53 23.92 7.18
C HIS A 564 10.26 23.68 5.68
N ASN A 565 10.13 22.42 5.24
CA ASN A 565 9.93 22.06 3.82
C ASN A 565 11.04 22.56 2.87
N LYS A 566 12.25 22.83 3.38
CA LYS A 566 13.40 23.22 2.54
C LYS A 566 13.81 22.05 1.64
N GLN A 567 13.72 22.25 0.33
CA GLN A 567 14.39 21.44 -0.69
C GLN A 567 15.80 22.00 -0.94
N LEU A 568 16.78 21.11 -1.09
CA LEU A 568 18.15 21.52 -1.35
C LEU A 568 18.29 22.20 -2.71
N SER A 569 19.09 23.27 -2.74
CA SER A 569 19.55 23.88 -3.98
C SER A 569 20.54 22.97 -4.72
N PHE A 570 20.67 23.14 -6.03
CA PHE A 570 21.65 22.44 -6.87
C PHE A 570 23.06 22.43 -6.25
N GLY A 571 23.51 23.57 -5.72
CA GLY A 571 24.83 23.71 -5.11
C GLY A 571 24.98 22.95 -3.79
N GLU A 572 23.92 22.89 -2.98
CA GLU A 572 23.90 22.20 -1.69
C GLU A 572 23.91 20.67 -1.90
N THR A 573 23.09 20.16 -2.82
CA THR A 573 23.11 18.74 -3.21
C THR A 573 24.48 18.34 -3.75
N LEU A 574 25.05 19.16 -4.65
CA LEU A 574 26.37 18.91 -5.22
C LEU A 574 27.46 18.85 -4.13
N ALA A 575 27.44 19.80 -3.20
CA ALA A 575 28.39 19.85 -2.09
C ALA A 575 28.24 18.63 -1.16
N ALA A 576 27.01 18.28 -0.75
CA ALA A 576 26.74 17.11 0.08
C ALA A 576 27.27 15.83 -0.57
N ALA A 577 26.96 15.62 -1.86
CA ALA A 577 27.37 14.45 -2.61
C ALA A 577 28.90 14.38 -2.83
N ALA A 578 29.55 15.52 -3.05
CA ALA A 578 31.00 15.60 -3.21
C ALA A 578 31.75 15.32 -1.91
N ILE A 579 31.31 15.90 -0.79
CA ILE A 579 31.89 15.73 0.55
C ILE A 579 31.72 14.29 1.02
N ALA A 580 30.53 13.69 0.83
CA ALA A 580 30.28 12.27 1.16
C ALA A 580 31.22 11.32 0.40
N GLY A 581 31.61 11.68 -0.83
CA GLY A 581 32.52 10.89 -1.66
C GLY A 581 33.95 10.81 -1.14
N MET A 582 34.42 11.83 -0.39
CA MET A 582 35.81 11.92 0.05
C MET A 582 36.23 10.79 1.01
N PRO A 583 35.53 10.56 2.16
CA PRO A 583 35.89 9.48 3.08
C PRO A 583 35.67 8.10 2.46
N ALA A 584 34.59 7.92 1.68
CA ALA A 584 34.31 6.66 0.99
C ALA A 584 35.43 6.30 0.00
N ALA A 585 35.91 7.26 -0.79
CA ALA A 585 37.01 7.06 -1.73
C ALA A 585 38.34 6.80 -1.03
N TYR A 586 38.66 7.57 0.02
CA TYR A 586 39.95 7.48 0.70
C TYR A 586 40.09 6.18 1.49
N LEU A 587 39.09 5.83 2.32
CA LEU A 587 39.13 4.64 3.19
C LEU A 587 39.13 3.32 2.39
N THR A 588 38.59 3.33 1.17
CA THR A 588 38.60 2.15 0.30
C THR A 588 39.78 2.09 -0.66
N THR A 589 40.75 3.02 -0.57
CA THR A 589 41.96 3.04 -1.39
C THR A 589 42.78 1.76 -1.26
N PRO A 590 43.00 1.18 -0.05
CA PRO A 590 43.73 -0.07 0.09
C PRO A 590 43.15 -1.23 -0.73
N ALA A 591 41.83 -1.36 -0.74
CA ALA A 591 41.14 -2.40 -1.52
C ALA A 591 41.33 -2.19 -3.04
N ASP A 592 41.34 -0.94 -3.49
CA ASP A 592 41.54 -0.59 -4.91
C ASP A 592 42.98 -0.82 -5.35
N VAL A 593 43.98 -0.53 -4.50
CA VAL A 593 45.39 -0.86 -4.76
C VAL A 593 45.59 -2.37 -4.89
N VAL A 594 45.00 -3.16 -3.99
CA VAL A 594 45.08 -4.64 -4.09
C VAL A 594 44.37 -5.14 -5.36
N LYS A 595 43.17 -4.63 -5.68
CA LYS A 595 42.42 -5.00 -6.89
C LYS A 595 43.24 -4.72 -8.16
N THR A 596 43.77 -3.51 -8.29
CA THR A 596 44.51 -3.08 -9.47
C THR A 596 45.81 -3.86 -9.65
N ARG A 597 46.56 -4.15 -8.57
CA ARG A 597 47.77 -5.01 -8.62
C ARG A 597 47.45 -6.45 -9.03
N LEU A 598 46.31 -6.98 -8.60
CA LEU A 598 45.86 -8.34 -8.95
C LEU A 598 45.34 -8.45 -10.39
N GLN A 599 44.75 -7.38 -10.93
CA GLN A 599 44.19 -7.34 -12.29
C GLN A 599 45.21 -6.99 -13.37
N VAL A 600 46.34 -6.38 -13.02
CA VAL A 600 47.43 -6.13 -13.97
C VAL A 600 48.19 -7.43 -14.23
N GLU A 601 48.26 -7.83 -15.50
CA GLU A 601 48.93 -9.06 -15.93
C GLU A 601 50.44 -8.97 -15.66
N ALA A 602 50.98 -9.89 -14.86
CA ALA A 602 52.39 -9.88 -14.50
C ALA A 602 53.26 -10.12 -15.75
N ARG A 603 54.14 -9.17 -16.08
CA ARG A 603 55.17 -9.37 -17.11
C ARG A 603 56.14 -10.47 -16.65
N LYS A 604 56.79 -11.17 -17.60
CA LYS A 604 57.88 -12.11 -17.27
C LYS A 604 58.94 -11.38 -16.42
N GLY A 605 59.06 -11.77 -15.14
CA GLY A 605 59.96 -11.14 -14.16
C GLY A 605 59.30 -10.29 -13.07
N GLN A 606 57.97 -10.14 -13.04
CA GLN A 606 57.24 -9.47 -11.93
C GLN A 606 56.60 -10.48 -10.96
N THR A 607 56.40 -10.06 -9.71
CA THR A 607 55.80 -10.87 -8.63
C THR A 607 54.41 -11.35 -9.02
N HIS A 608 54.22 -12.67 -9.03
CA HIS A 608 52.92 -13.28 -9.27
C HIS A 608 52.13 -13.33 -7.95
N TYR A 609 50.90 -12.79 -7.96
CA TYR A 609 49.99 -12.84 -6.82
C TYR A 609 49.07 -14.05 -6.95
N LYS A 610 49.02 -14.91 -5.93
CA LYS A 610 48.18 -16.11 -5.92
C LYS A 610 46.73 -15.83 -5.49
N GLY A 611 46.48 -14.71 -4.82
CA GLY A 611 45.16 -14.30 -4.35
C GLY A 611 45.16 -12.94 -3.64
N LEU A 612 44.00 -12.54 -3.14
CA LEU A 612 43.78 -11.22 -2.50
C LEU A 612 44.62 -11.06 -1.22
N THR A 613 44.65 -12.09 -0.39
CA THR A 613 45.42 -12.12 0.87
C THR A 613 46.93 -12.13 0.60
N ASP A 614 47.38 -12.93 -0.37
CA ASP A 614 48.79 -12.96 -0.80
C ASP A 614 49.24 -11.60 -1.35
N ALA A 615 48.40 -10.93 -2.13
CA ALA A 615 48.67 -9.58 -2.62
C ALA A 615 48.74 -8.55 -1.49
N PHE A 616 47.78 -8.56 -0.56
CA PHE A 616 47.81 -7.66 0.59
C PHE A 616 49.06 -7.86 1.46
N VAL A 617 49.39 -9.11 1.79
CA VAL A 617 50.54 -9.43 2.65
C VAL A 617 51.86 -9.05 1.97
N LYS A 618 52.02 -9.34 0.67
CA LYS A 618 53.23 -8.97 -0.08
C LYS A 618 53.38 -7.46 -0.19
N ILE A 619 52.32 -6.73 -0.55
CA ILE A 619 52.36 -5.26 -0.63
C ILE A 619 52.72 -4.66 0.73
N TYR A 620 52.10 -5.17 1.81
CA TYR A 620 52.37 -4.70 3.16
C TYR A 620 53.82 -4.98 3.61
N ARG A 621 54.38 -6.15 3.26
CA ARG A 621 55.76 -6.54 3.63
C ARG A 621 56.84 -5.90 2.75
N GLU A 622 56.59 -5.75 1.45
CA GLU A 622 57.59 -5.29 0.46
C GLU A 622 57.56 -3.77 0.25
N GLU A 623 56.38 -3.14 0.26
CA GLU A 623 56.22 -1.70 -0.03
C GLU A 623 55.76 -0.87 1.19
N GLY A 624 55.33 -1.53 2.28
CA GLY A 624 54.89 -0.89 3.53
C GLY A 624 53.42 -0.44 3.53
N PHE A 625 52.92 0.00 4.70
CA PHE A 625 51.52 0.40 4.88
C PHE A 625 51.12 1.63 4.04
N THR A 626 52.03 2.59 3.85
CA THR A 626 51.77 3.80 3.06
C THR A 626 51.54 3.48 1.57
N ALA A 627 52.06 2.36 1.07
CA ALA A 627 51.84 1.92 -0.30
C ALA A 627 50.38 1.60 -0.60
N LEU A 628 49.61 1.12 0.39
CA LEU A 628 48.19 0.81 0.24
C LEU A 628 47.32 2.07 0.04
N PHE A 629 47.81 3.25 0.42
CA PHE A 629 47.11 4.52 0.23
C PHE A 629 47.67 5.35 -0.93
N LYS A 630 48.67 4.84 -1.66
CA LYS A 630 49.21 5.51 -2.85
C LYS A 630 48.10 5.65 -3.91
N GLY A 631 47.81 6.90 -4.28
CA GLY A 631 46.73 7.24 -5.21
C GLY A 631 45.41 7.66 -4.54
N GLY A 632 45.32 7.65 -3.21
CA GLY A 632 44.12 8.06 -2.46
C GLY A 632 43.62 9.48 -2.82
N PRO A 633 44.46 10.53 -2.73
CA PRO A 633 44.04 11.89 -3.08
C PRO A 633 43.54 12.03 -4.53
N ALA A 634 44.18 11.33 -5.46
CA ALA A 634 43.73 11.34 -6.85
C ALA A 634 42.38 10.65 -7.04
N ARG A 635 42.13 9.57 -6.30
CA ARG A 635 40.83 8.90 -6.29
C ARG A 635 39.74 9.82 -5.75
N VAL A 636 40.02 10.62 -4.72
CA VAL A 636 39.09 11.62 -4.17
C VAL A 636 38.77 12.68 -5.21
N ILE A 637 39.78 13.28 -5.84
CA ILE A 637 39.62 14.33 -6.88
C ILE A 637 38.77 13.84 -8.07
N ARG A 638 38.90 12.56 -8.44
CA ARG A 638 38.10 11.95 -9.51
C ARG A 638 36.69 11.59 -9.05
N SER A 639 36.57 10.92 -7.90
CA SER A 639 35.30 10.31 -7.47
C SER A 639 34.32 11.35 -6.95
N SER A 640 34.76 12.31 -6.14
CA SER A 640 33.87 13.29 -5.51
C SER A 640 33.04 14.10 -6.51
N PRO A 641 33.63 14.71 -7.57
CA PRO A 641 32.82 15.42 -8.57
C PRO A 641 31.89 14.50 -9.36
N GLN A 642 32.34 13.28 -9.69
CA GLN A 642 31.55 12.34 -10.49
C GLN A 642 30.27 11.97 -9.77
N PHE A 643 30.39 11.64 -8.48
CA PHE A 643 29.26 11.32 -7.62
C PHE A 643 28.38 12.55 -7.35
N GLY A 644 28.98 13.73 -7.20
CA GLY A 644 28.27 15.00 -7.11
C GLY A 644 27.29 15.22 -8.25
N PHE A 645 27.80 15.26 -9.49
CA PHE A 645 26.95 15.48 -10.67
C PHE A 645 25.98 14.32 -10.94
N THR A 646 26.36 13.09 -10.61
CA THR A 646 25.46 11.93 -10.73
C THR A 646 24.24 12.09 -9.84
N LEU A 647 24.42 12.41 -8.55
CA LEU A 647 23.29 12.52 -7.63
C LEU A 647 22.43 13.74 -7.88
N VAL A 648 23.02 14.86 -8.29
CA VAL A 648 22.24 16.03 -8.70
C VAL A 648 21.35 15.71 -9.90
N ALA A 649 21.88 15.01 -10.91
CA ALA A 649 21.07 14.56 -12.04
C ALA A 649 20.01 13.54 -11.62
N TYR A 650 20.35 12.64 -10.69
CA TYR A 650 19.41 11.66 -10.16
C TYR A 650 18.23 12.33 -9.44
N GLU A 651 18.50 13.26 -8.53
CA GLU A 651 17.48 14.02 -7.81
C GLU A 651 16.62 14.86 -8.75
N TYR A 652 17.23 15.49 -9.75
CA TYR A 652 16.49 16.26 -10.75
C TYR A 652 15.54 15.37 -11.57
N LEU A 653 16.00 14.18 -11.96
CA LEU A 653 15.16 13.19 -12.65
C LEU A 653 14.04 12.66 -11.73
N HIS A 654 14.30 12.51 -10.43
CA HIS A 654 13.30 12.11 -9.43
C HIS A 654 12.20 13.16 -9.19
N LYS A 655 12.39 14.43 -9.58
CA LYS A 655 11.31 15.45 -9.56
C LYS A 655 10.19 15.18 -10.56
N TYR A 656 10.43 14.32 -11.55
CA TYR A 656 9.41 13.84 -12.48
C TYR A 656 9.09 12.37 -12.16
N PRO A 657 8.56 12.05 -10.95
CA PRO A 657 8.30 10.68 -10.60
C PRO A 657 7.27 10.07 -11.55
N TRP A 658 7.36 8.76 -11.76
CA TRP A 658 6.20 8.01 -12.23
C TRP A 658 5.05 8.36 -11.29
N LYS A 659 3.97 8.97 -11.82
CA LYS A 659 2.75 9.23 -11.03
C LYS A 659 2.23 7.87 -10.58
N GLU A 660 2.64 7.42 -9.39
CA GLU A 660 1.89 6.43 -8.64
C GLU A 660 0.47 6.99 -8.55
N GLN A 661 -0.51 6.23 -9.03
CA GLN A 661 -1.88 6.54 -8.65
C GLN A 661 -1.88 6.52 -7.13
N PRO A 662 -2.25 7.62 -6.44
CA PRO A 662 -2.35 7.60 -4.99
C PRO A 662 -3.21 6.38 -4.65
N ARG A 663 -2.77 5.54 -3.70
CA ARG A 663 -3.56 4.40 -3.24
C ARG A 663 -4.96 4.91 -2.93
N GLU A 664 -5.90 4.66 -3.82
CA GLU A 664 -7.28 5.06 -3.62
C GLU A 664 -7.77 4.25 -2.43
N VAL A 665 -8.33 4.94 -1.42
CA VAL A 665 -9.03 4.24 -0.34
C VAL A 665 -10.24 3.58 -0.98
N GLU A 666 -10.12 2.26 -1.22
CA GLU A 666 -11.22 1.40 -1.68
C GLU A 666 -12.18 1.17 -0.50
N THR A 667 -13.14 2.07 -0.33
CA THR A 667 -14.24 1.93 0.63
C THR A 667 -15.39 1.15 0.00
N ALA A 668 -16.44 0.87 0.77
CA ALA A 668 -17.67 0.27 0.21
C ALA A 668 -18.30 1.13 -0.91
N LEU A 669 -18.12 2.46 -0.87
CA LEU A 669 -18.61 3.41 -1.87
C LEU A 669 -17.80 3.38 -3.18
N THR A 670 -16.52 3.03 -3.13
CA THR A 670 -15.63 3.00 -4.32
C THR A 670 -15.29 1.59 -4.82
N SER A 671 -15.57 0.56 -4.02
CA SER A 671 -15.42 -0.84 -4.43
C SER A 671 -16.23 -1.13 -5.71
N ARG A 672 -15.67 -1.95 -6.61
CA ARG A 672 -16.30 -2.32 -7.89
C ARG A 672 -17.76 -2.73 -7.66
N PRO A 673 -18.68 -2.44 -8.60
CA PRO A 673 -20.07 -2.84 -8.46
C PRO A 673 -20.16 -4.36 -8.33
N GLU A 674 -20.25 -4.84 -7.09
CA GLU A 674 -20.76 -6.17 -6.79
C GLU A 674 -22.18 -6.27 -7.36
N GLU A 675 -22.65 -7.50 -7.57
CA GLU A 675 -24.05 -7.71 -7.98
C GLU A 675 -24.97 -6.94 -7.03
N ILE A 676 -25.81 -6.05 -7.57
CA ILE A 676 -26.73 -5.21 -6.79
C ILE A 676 -27.54 -6.06 -5.80
N ALA A 677 -27.89 -7.29 -6.18
CA ALA A 677 -28.57 -8.26 -5.32
C ALA A 677 -27.74 -8.66 -4.08
N LYS A 678 -26.42 -8.91 -4.21
CA LYS A 678 -25.55 -9.25 -3.09
C LYS A 678 -25.31 -8.06 -2.16
N THR A 679 -25.11 -6.88 -2.74
CA THR A 679 -25.02 -5.62 -1.97
C THR A 679 -26.29 -5.37 -1.17
N ARG A 680 -27.47 -5.62 -1.77
CA ARG A 680 -28.76 -5.46 -1.10
C ARG A 680 -29.05 -6.55 -0.08
N ALA A 681 -28.63 -7.79 -0.31
CA ALA A 681 -28.71 -8.85 0.69
C ALA A 681 -27.86 -8.50 1.91
N ARG A 682 -26.65 -7.95 1.70
CA ARG A 682 -25.81 -7.41 2.76
C ARG A 682 -26.49 -6.25 3.48
N ASN A 683 -27.10 -5.30 2.77
CA ASN A 683 -27.79 -4.16 3.39
C ASN A 683 -29.05 -4.57 4.16
N ALA A 684 -29.83 -5.53 3.65
CA ALA A 684 -30.96 -6.13 4.37
C ALA A 684 -30.49 -6.76 5.68
N LEU A 685 -29.38 -7.49 5.63
CA LEU A 685 -28.77 -8.07 6.81
C LEU A 685 -28.25 -7.00 7.78
N LYS A 686 -27.75 -5.85 7.29
CA LYS A 686 -27.40 -4.71 8.16
C LYS A 686 -28.60 -4.20 8.94
N ILE A 687 -29.78 -4.07 8.32
CA ILE A 687 -31.01 -3.64 9.03
C ILE A 687 -31.40 -4.64 10.13
N LEU A 688 -31.21 -5.94 9.89
CA LEU A 688 -31.43 -6.96 10.91
C LEU A 688 -30.36 -6.93 12.01
N LEU A 689 -29.08 -6.73 11.66
CA LEU A 689 -27.98 -6.59 12.61
C LEU A 689 -28.02 -5.27 13.41
N ASP A 690 -28.71 -4.27 12.89
CA ASP A 690 -29.01 -3.02 13.57
C ASP A 690 -29.96 -3.24 14.77
N VAL A 691 -30.71 -4.36 14.78
CA VAL A 691 -31.50 -4.82 15.94
C VAL A 691 -30.58 -5.35 17.04
N HIS A 692 -29.55 -6.12 16.70
CA HIS A 692 -28.52 -6.62 17.62
C HIS A 692 -27.30 -7.14 16.85
N GLY A 693 -26.07 -6.86 17.29
CA GLY A 693 -24.84 -7.28 16.59
C GLY A 693 -24.70 -8.80 16.38
N ASP A 694 -25.28 -9.59 17.27
CA ASP A 694 -25.31 -11.07 17.18
C ASP A 694 -26.59 -11.64 16.53
N PHE A 695 -27.40 -10.80 15.87
CA PHE A 695 -28.64 -11.28 15.22
C PHE A 695 -28.34 -12.46 14.27
N GLY A 696 -28.95 -13.61 14.55
CA GLY A 696 -28.74 -14.84 13.77
C GLY A 696 -27.49 -15.67 14.10
N ARG A 697 -26.61 -15.22 15.02
CA ARG A 697 -25.60 -16.10 15.62
C ARG A 697 -26.32 -16.99 16.62
N ARG A 698 -26.47 -18.29 16.32
CA ARG A 698 -26.81 -19.26 17.37
C ARG A 698 -25.76 -19.11 18.47
N SER A 699 -26.18 -19.14 19.73
CA SER A 699 -25.24 -19.28 20.84
C SER A 699 -24.30 -20.44 20.50
N SER A 700 -23.05 -20.11 20.17
CA SER A 700 -22.00 -21.10 20.27
C SER A 700 -22.05 -21.55 21.71
N GLY A 701 -22.34 -22.82 21.93
CA GLY A 701 -22.05 -23.43 23.22
C GLY A 701 -20.60 -23.08 23.60
N PRO A 702 -20.30 -22.95 24.89
CA PRO A 702 -19.00 -22.48 25.35
C PRO A 702 -17.90 -23.41 24.80
N GLY A 703 -17.15 -22.95 23.78
CA GLY A 703 -16.11 -23.77 23.15
C GLY A 703 -15.86 -23.56 21.66
N ALA A 704 -15.79 -22.32 21.18
CA ALA A 704 -15.15 -22.03 19.89
C ALA A 704 -14.48 -20.65 19.96
N ASN A 705 -13.25 -20.66 20.48
CA ASN A 705 -12.30 -19.55 20.37
C ASN A 705 -11.77 -19.44 18.94
#